data_AF-A0A924Z2S9-F1
#
_entry.id   AF-A0A924Z2S9-F1
#
_cell.length_a   1.000
_cell.length_b   1.000
_cell.length_c   1.000
_cell.angle_alpha   90.00
_cell.angle_beta   90.00
_cell.angle_gamma   90.00
#
_symmetry.space_group_name_H-M   'P 1'
#
loop_
_entity.id
_entity.type
_entity.pdbx_description
1 polymer ?
#
loop_
_entity_poly.entity_id
_entity_poly.type
_entity_poly.pdbx_seq_one_letter_code
_entity_poly.pdbx_strand_id
1 'polypeptide(L)'
;MSRPFRPLPSLILTVIAAASLVACGGNDAPQPIPAAATITTLSNRADLVSGGDVLVELVLPTASTAGLKVDVDGRDVTAVFAIQGTRLIGLVEGLRNGANVITASAANASAATLTVTNTSRGGPVISGAQVVPFFCATPVPVGATGTAPATNASGLSTAATDAQCNIATEYQLYYRTTTAGCSGALPDPSPSVAFTSTTPPAPATPPTNPCYKVYNPAAAAPADLATTTTDAGGAAVPYIVRVERGTMNRGIYDIAVLFDPTKPWTASAPQAQWNRKVYYQFGASTGQPRRQLRPATAWSGAHAQLARGYAVVANSMTDSLQNSNRVMMTETVMMMKEHVTERYGEIKFTMGTGCSGGSINSNMNASIAPGQLDGITISCAYPDSETTGIEVGDCVMLVEAYQKPAWQTLMTTAAYTPAQINAKKAAINGHPDQTGCHGWYNAFGSNAKAGTYFRRSVADNASGAIVTASTSTNNCQLPTAMVYDPLSNVNGARCNAASWAESIYGKAAGSVAGNDARDNTGVQYGLKALLTGAITGEEFVTLNEIAGGVDRDTNLTAARTVADRPALDIAYRAGIVTSGKQLAKTAVIDMRGWDDTALLTQPGTAAAPGNPIHFVWRSFSIRERLDVEYGDHGNQVIWRFGRGGLLSPVLAPDAFATMDTWLTSLKADVSSATVAQKVRSAKPAAAFDFCLLSSDAAQTTKVTDTAVCDADPFLKASSSPRQAAGGKLSENVLKCDLRAINAVEYGGRVDAGQITRLQGVFPGGVCDWTKPGIGQQAAVSPLSFAAGPGGLPLPAAPVSKAK
;
A
#
# COMPACT_ATOMS: atom_id res chain seq x y z
N MET A 1 17.13 56.74 -13.06
CA MET A 1 16.26 57.01 -14.22
C MET A 1 14.91 56.37 -13.92
N SER A 2 14.09 56.89 -13.00
CA SER A 2 13.42 58.20 -12.97
C SER A 2 12.24 58.27 -13.95
N ARG A 3 11.06 57.80 -13.51
CA ARG A 3 9.70 58.43 -13.53
C ARG A 3 9.33 59.34 -14.73
N PRO A 4 8.04 59.40 -15.16
CA PRO A 4 7.07 60.10 -14.32
C PRO A 4 5.60 59.69 -14.35
N PHE A 5 4.93 60.32 -13.39
CA PHE A 5 3.56 60.26 -12.90
C PHE A 5 2.81 61.54 -13.33
N ARG A 6 1.46 61.48 -13.29
CA ARG A 6 0.45 62.57 -13.15
C ARG A 6 0.05 63.37 -14.41
N PRO A 7 -1.16 64.01 -14.46
CA PRO A 7 -2.02 64.46 -13.34
C PRO A 7 -3.57 64.28 -13.46
N LEU A 8 -4.25 64.51 -12.31
CA LEU A 8 -5.67 64.88 -12.12
C LEU A 8 -5.91 66.36 -12.54
N PRO A 9 -7.14 66.81 -12.87
CA PRO A 9 -8.11 67.36 -11.87
C PRO A 9 -9.59 67.11 -12.29
N SER A 10 -10.70 67.47 -11.64
CA SER A 10 -11.04 68.49 -10.62
C SER A 10 -12.44 68.22 -10.03
N LEU A 11 -12.67 68.76 -8.84
CA LEU A 11 -13.93 68.88 -8.09
C LEU A 11 -15.04 69.62 -8.88
N ILE A 12 -16.30 69.19 -8.71
CA ILE A 12 -17.47 70.08 -8.70
C ILE A 12 -18.33 69.77 -7.47
N LEU A 13 -18.47 70.80 -6.64
CA LEU A 13 -19.34 70.91 -5.48
C LEU A 13 -20.73 71.36 -5.98
N THR A 14 -21.82 70.67 -5.65
CA THR A 14 -23.17 71.27 -5.76
C THR A 14 -24.02 70.88 -4.55
N VAL A 15 -24.45 71.91 -3.83
CA VAL A 15 -25.41 71.93 -2.73
C VAL A 15 -26.81 71.67 -3.28
N ILE A 16 -27.56 70.72 -2.71
CA ILE A 16 -29.02 70.67 -2.88
C ILE A 16 -29.69 70.47 -1.52
N ALA A 17 -30.65 71.36 -1.28
CA ALA A 17 -31.42 71.57 -0.09
C ALA A 17 -32.37 70.40 0.24
N ALA A 18 -32.59 70.21 1.54
CA ALA A 18 -33.65 69.40 2.09
C ALA A 18 -35.02 70.01 1.77
N ALA A 19 -35.88 69.25 1.09
CA ALA A 19 -37.31 69.47 1.04
C ALA A 19 -38.01 68.14 1.32
N SER A 20 -38.63 68.08 2.48
CA SER A 20 -39.48 67.01 2.99
C SER A 20 -40.74 66.85 2.12
N LEU A 21 -40.88 65.68 1.49
CA LEU A 21 -42.14 65.17 0.97
C LEU A 21 -42.45 63.85 1.68
N VAL A 22 -43.43 63.94 2.57
CA VAL A 22 -44.10 62.80 3.21
C VAL A 22 -44.88 62.06 2.13
N ALA A 23 -44.43 60.84 1.80
CA ALA A 23 -45.20 59.87 1.03
C ALA A 23 -45.25 58.57 1.84
N CYS A 24 -46.44 58.24 2.34
CA CYS A 24 -46.76 56.94 2.91
C CYS A 24 -46.80 55.90 1.78
N GLY A 25 -45.99 54.84 1.88
CA GLY A 25 -46.04 53.72 0.95
C GLY A 25 -44.99 52.65 1.24
N GLY A 26 -45.38 51.61 2.00
CA GLY A 26 -44.75 50.29 2.04
C GLY A 26 -43.34 50.19 2.64
N ASN A 27 -43.26 49.87 3.93
CA ASN A 27 -42.06 49.29 4.53
C ASN A 27 -41.85 47.85 4.02
N ASP A 28 -41.35 47.69 2.81
CA ASP A 28 -40.72 46.44 2.37
C ASP A 28 -39.22 46.71 2.19
N ALA A 29 -38.52 46.83 3.32
CA ALA A 29 -37.08 46.57 3.29
C ALA A 29 -36.90 45.14 2.74
N PRO A 30 -36.05 44.91 1.72
CA PRO A 30 -35.79 43.55 1.26
C PRO A 30 -35.35 42.71 2.45
N GLN A 31 -36.16 41.73 2.81
CA GLN A 31 -35.84 40.78 3.88
C GLN A 31 -34.46 40.19 3.55
N PRO A 32 -33.52 40.13 4.50
CA PRO A 32 -32.24 39.48 4.27
C PRO A 32 -32.52 38.06 3.76
N ILE A 33 -31.98 37.69 2.60
CA ILE A 33 -32.06 36.31 2.12
C ILE A 33 -31.44 35.45 3.23
N PRO A 34 -32.19 34.51 3.83
CA PRO A 34 -31.63 33.66 4.87
C PRO A 34 -30.40 32.93 4.34
N ALA A 35 -29.31 32.88 5.11
CA ALA A 35 -28.14 32.12 4.71
C ALA A 35 -28.55 30.66 4.41
N ALA A 36 -27.90 30.03 3.43
CA ALA A 36 -28.21 28.66 3.07
C ALA A 36 -27.75 27.69 4.17
N ALA A 37 -28.49 26.61 4.35
CA ALA A 37 -27.93 25.44 5.02
C ALA A 37 -26.70 24.94 4.23
N THR A 38 -25.76 24.28 4.90
CA THR A 38 -24.64 23.60 4.24
C THR A 38 -24.75 22.10 4.46
N ILE A 39 -24.65 21.32 3.39
CA ILE A 39 -24.64 19.86 3.42
C ILE A 39 -23.19 19.39 3.23
N THR A 40 -22.68 18.60 4.17
CA THR A 40 -21.30 18.06 4.13
C THR A 40 -21.32 16.55 4.31
N THR A 41 -20.63 15.81 3.44
CA THR A 41 -20.40 14.37 3.63
C THR A 41 -19.23 14.14 4.59
N LEU A 42 -19.41 13.24 5.55
CA LEU A 42 -18.45 12.91 6.59
C LEU A 42 -17.73 11.58 6.36
N SER A 43 -18.37 10.63 5.67
CA SER A 43 -17.80 9.29 5.43
C SER A 43 -16.78 9.26 4.28
N ASN A 44 -17.07 9.98 3.20
CA ASN A 44 -16.17 10.12 2.06
C ASN A 44 -16.47 11.43 1.29
N ARG A 45 -15.64 11.74 0.30
CA ARG A 45 -15.93 12.81 -0.67
C ARG A 45 -17.22 12.46 -1.42
N ALA A 46 -18.11 13.44 -1.60
CA ALA A 46 -19.45 13.19 -2.14
C ALA A 46 -19.46 12.51 -3.52
N ASP A 47 -18.42 12.62 -4.33
CA ASP A 47 -18.29 11.96 -5.64
C ASP A 47 -17.49 10.65 -5.62
N LEU A 48 -17.11 10.15 -4.44
CA LEU A 48 -16.38 8.90 -4.24
C LEU A 48 -17.15 7.91 -3.35
N VAL A 49 -18.44 8.16 -3.12
CA VAL A 49 -19.25 7.36 -2.20
C VAL A 49 -19.45 5.95 -2.75
N SER A 50 -19.48 4.97 -1.85
CA SER A 50 -19.63 3.57 -2.19
C SER A 50 -20.48 2.80 -1.18
N GLY A 51 -21.17 1.77 -1.66
CA GLY A 51 -21.91 0.85 -0.80
C GLY A 51 -23.34 1.26 -0.48
N GLY A 52 -23.80 2.41 -0.99
CA GLY A 52 -25.20 2.84 -0.91
C GLY A 52 -25.52 3.77 0.25
N ASP A 53 -24.57 4.05 1.14
CA ASP A 53 -24.80 4.84 2.34
C ASP A 53 -23.86 6.04 2.36
N VAL A 54 -24.23 7.11 3.08
CA VAL A 54 -23.34 8.26 3.31
C VAL A 54 -23.67 8.94 4.63
N LEU A 55 -22.66 9.19 5.46
CA LEU A 55 -22.85 9.97 6.69
C LEU A 55 -22.81 11.46 6.35
N VAL A 56 -23.84 12.22 6.75
CA VAL A 56 -24.02 13.62 6.37
C VAL A 56 -24.16 14.51 7.60
N GLU A 57 -23.47 15.65 7.58
CA GLU A 57 -23.69 16.77 8.49
C GLU A 57 -24.45 17.89 7.77
N LEU A 58 -25.43 18.45 8.48
CA LEU A 58 -26.14 19.65 8.10
C LEU A 58 -25.74 20.80 9.02
N VAL A 59 -25.14 21.83 8.45
CA VAL A 59 -24.83 23.07 9.17
C VAL A 59 -25.92 24.08 8.85
N LEU A 60 -26.74 24.39 9.85
CA LEU A 60 -27.82 25.36 9.74
C LEU A 60 -27.33 26.75 10.18
N PRO A 61 -27.80 27.85 9.55
CA PRO A 61 -27.45 29.23 9.96
C PRO A 61 -27.84 29.56 11.40
N THR A 62 -28.90 28.92 11.89
CA THR A 62 -29.32 28.96 13.29
C THR A 62 -29.39 27.53 13.80
N ALA A 63 -29.15 27.30 15.09
CA ALA A 63 -29.25 25.96 15.69
C ALA A 63 -30.68 25.36 15.68
N SER A 64 -31.67 26.08 15.14
CA SER A 64 -33.06 25.63 15.08
C SER A 64 -33.28 24.64 13.93
N THR A 65 -33.80 23.46 14.25
CA THR A 65 -34.27 22.45 13.27
C THR A 65 -35.75 22.62 12.90
N ALA A 66 -36.36 23.75 13.27
CA ALA A 66 -37.77 24.01 12.97
C ALA A 66 -38.02 23.97 11.46
N GLY A 67 -38.99 23.14 11.04
CA GLY A 67 -39.33 22.95 9.63
C GLY A 67 -38.21 22.28 8.81
N LEU A 68 -37.25 21.61 9.46
CA LEU A 68 -36.22 20.84 8.75
C LEU A 68 -36.89 19.81 7.83
N LYS A 69 -36.50 19.84 6.56
CA LYS A 69 -36.82 18.80 5.59
C LYS A 69 -35.56 18.44 4.83
N VAL A 70 -35.29 17.15 4.75
CA VAL A 70 -34.18 16.58 4.00
C VAL A 70 -34.73 15.49 3.10
N ASP A 71 -34.44 15.58 1.81
CA ASP A 71 -34.80 14.56 0.84
C ASP A 71 -33.60 14.12 -0.01
N VAL A 72 -33.64 12.89 -0.49
CA VAL A 72 -32.74 12.36 -1.53
C VAL A 72 -33.57 12.07 -2.75
N ASP A 73 -33.36 12.84 -3.82
CA ASP A 73 -34.13 12.71 -5.07
C ASP A 73 -35.66 12.71 -4.82
N GLY A 74 -36.14 13.50 -3.86
CA GLY A 74 -37.55 13.57 -3.46
C GLY A 74 -38.01 12.54 -2.43
N ARG A 75 -37.18 11.56 -2.04
CA ARG A 75 -37.46 10.64 -0.93
C ARG A 75 -37.09 11.31 0.39
N ASP A 76 -38.09 11.55 1.24
CA ASP A 76 -37.88 12.13 2.57
C ASP A 76 -37.00 11.23 3.45
N VAL A 77 -35.90 11.79 3.94
CA VAL A 77 -34.95 11.15 4.86
C VAL A 77 -34.78 11.97 6.14
N THR A 78 -35.65 12.96 6.40
CA THR A 78 -35.52 13.89 7.54
C THR A 78 -35.36 13.17 8.88
N ALA A 79 -36.06 12.05 9.07
CA ALA A 79 -36.09 11.30 10.32
C ALA A 79 -34.73 10.71 10.76
N VAL A 80 -33.77 10.58 9.84
CA VAL A 80 -32.44 10.02 10.18
C VAL A 80 -31.49 11.05 10.80
N PHE A 81 -31.84 12.34 10.73
CA PHE A 81 -31.01 13.43 11.25
C PHE A 81 -31.35 13.72 12.71
N ALA A 82 -30.32 13.68 13.55
CA ALA A 82 -30.42 13.99 14.97
C ALA A 82 -29.29 14.93 15.41
N ILE A 83 -29.59 15.76 16.42
CA ILE A 83 -28.57 16.62 17.05
C ILE A 83 -27.66 15.74 17.91
N GLN A 84 -26.36 15.76 17.62
CA GLN A 84 -25.29 15.11 18.36
C GLN A 84 -24.34 16.18 18.92
N GLY A 85 -24.50 16.51 20.21
CA GLY A 85 -23.85 17.68 20.79
C GLY A 85 -24.37 18.96 20.13
N THR A 86 -23.55 19.59 19.30
CA THR A 86 -23.92 20.80 18.53
C THR A 86 -24.12 20.56 17.03
N ARG A 87 -23.91 19.32 16.56
CA ARG A 87 -23.91 18.97 15.12
C ARG A 87 -25.18 18.24 14.76
N LEU A 88 -25.78 18.54 13.61
CA LEU A 88 -26.94 17.82 13.07
C LEU A 88 -26.44 16.78 12.07
N ILE A 89 -26.48 15.50 12.44
CA ILE A 89 -25.87 14.41 11.67
C ILE A 89 -26.91 13.33 11.39
N GLY A 90 -26.87 12.75 10.20
CA GLY A 90 -27.70 11.62 9.81
C GLY A 90 -26.99 10.68 8.85
N LEU A 91 -27.25 9.38 8.98
CA LEU A 91 -26.82 8.38 8.00
C LEU A 91 -27.90 8.27 6.91
N VAL A 92 -27.56 8.65 5.69
CA VAL A 92 -28.45 8.57 4.53
C VAL A 92 -28.17 7.27 3.81
N GLU A 93 -29.11 6.33 3.90
CA GLU A 93 -28.96 4.97 3.35
C GLU A 93 -29.72 4.78 2.03
N GLY A 94 -29.36 3.75 1.26
CA GLY A 94 -30.08 3.33 0.06
C GLY A 94 -29.98 4.32 -1.11
N LEU A 95 -28.82 4.95 -1.27
CA LEU A 95 -28.44 5.69 -2.47
C LEU A 95 -28.38 4.77 -3.68
N ARG A 96 -28.82 5.26 -4.83
CA ARG A 96 -28.70 4.55 -6.10
C ARG A 96 -27.26 4.65 -6.61
N ASN A 97 -26.80 3.67 -7.38
CA ASN A 97 -25.55 3.82 -8.13
C ASN A 97 -25.68 4.99 -9.12
N GLY A 98 -24.68 5.85 -9.19
CA GLY A 98 -24.70 7.11 -9.92
C GLY A 98 -25.03 8.31 -9.01
N ALA A 99 -25.49 9.40 -9.63
CA ALA A 99 -25.77 10.65 -8.94
C ALA A 99 -27.09 10.59 -8.13
N ASN A 100 -27.04 11.12 -6.91
CA ASN A 100 -28.16 11.32 -5.99
C ASN A 100 -28.09 12.77 -5.49
N VAL A 101 -29.22 13.48 -5.43
CA VAL A 101 -29.25 14.86 -4.94
C VAL A 101 -29.85 14.90 -3.55
N ILE A 102 -29.03 15.24 -2.56
CA ILE A 102 -29.49 15.55 -1.21
C ILE A 102 -29.94 17.00 -1.20
N THR A 103 -31.19 17.27 -0.84
CA THR A 103 -31.72 18.62 -0.61
C THR A 103 -32.04 18.80 0.86
N ALA A 104 -31.61 19.89 1.47
CA ALA A 104 -31.94 20.24 2.85
C ALA A 104 -32.55 21.65 2.90
N SER A 105 -33.60 21.82 3.70
CA SER A 105 -34.25 23.12 3.94
C SER A 105 -34.73 23.21 5.38
N ALA A 106 -34.81 24.42 5.94
CA ALA A 106 -35.34 24.68 7.28
C ALA A 106 -36.06 26.03 7.29
N ALA A 107 -36.93 26.28 8.27
CA ALA A 107 -37.79 27.48 8.29
C ALA A 107 -37.03 28.81 8.21
N ASN A 108 -35.78 28.86 8.70
CA ASN A 108 -34.94 30.06 8.73
C ASN A 108 -33.66 29.90 7.89
N ALA A 109 -33.65 29.01 6.89
CA ALA A 109 -32.50 28.79 6.01
C ALA A 109 -32.98 28.59 4.55
N SER A 110 -32.30 29.22 3.59
CA SER A 110 -32.56 28.90 2.19
C SER A 110 -32.17 27.44 1.93
N ALA A 111 -32.91 26.78 1.03
CA ALA A 111 -32.63 25.40 0.70
C ALA A 111 -31.23 25.25 0.11
N ALA A 112 -30.62 24.10 0.36
CA ALA A 112 -29.30 23.74 -0.16
C ALA A 112 -29.34 22.35 -0.78
N THR A 113 -28.42 22.11 -1.71
CA THR A 113 -28.28 20.84 -2.42
C THR A 113 -26.84 20.36 -2.42
N LEU A 114 -26.64 19.04 -2.43
CA LEU A 114 -25.36 18.40 -2.67
C LEU A 114 -25.58 17.16 -3.53
N THR A 115 -24.85 17.07 -4.65
CA THR A 115 -24.83 15.86 -5.47
C THR A 115 -23.84 14.86 -4.89
N VAL A 116 -24.33 13.67 -4.55
CA VAL A 116 -23.56 12.53 -4.10
C VAL A 116 -23.53 11.47 -5.21
N THR A 117 -22.35 11.10 -5.69
CA THR A 117 -22.17 10.00 -6.65
C THR A 117 -21.80 8.74 -5.88
N ASN A 118 -22.72 7.77 -5.88
CA ASN A 118 -22.53 6.48 -5.21
C ASN A 118 -22.16 5.38 -6.22
N THR A 119 -21.34 4.44 -5.79
CA THR A 119 -20.96 3.24 -6.54
C THR A 119 -21.29 1.97 -5.74
N SER A 120 -21.39 0.82 -6.42
CA SER A 120 -21.53 -0.47 -5.75
C SER A 120 -20.44 -0.70 -4.70
N ARG A 121 -20.80 -1.38 -3.59
CA ARG A 121 -19.85 -1.89 -2.57
C ARG A 121 -18.73 -2.75 -3.17
N GLY A 122 -19.02 -3.38 -4.31
CA GLY A 122 -18.09 -4.18 -5.08
C GLY A 122 -17.03 -3.38 -5.84
N GLY A 123 -17.09 -2.04 -5.84
CA GLY A 123 -16.23 -1.16 -6.63
C GLY A 123 -16.55 -1.23 -8.13
N PRO A 124 -15.67 -0.74 -9.02
CA PRO A 124 -14.55 0.18 -8.74
C PRO A 124 -15.03 1.64 -8.63
N VAL A 125 -14.36 2.47 -7.84
CA VAL A 125 -14.66 3.91 -7.67
C VAL A 125 -13.70 4.78 -8.50
N ILE A 126 -12.39 4.55 -8.34
CA ILE A 126 -11.26 5.22 -9.00
C ILE A 126 -10.33 4.26 -9.75
N SER A 127 -10.35 2.95 -9.49
CA SER A 127 -9.37 2.00 -10.03
C SER A 127 -9.61 1.55 -11.48
N GLY A 128 -10.71 2.01 -12.08
CA GLY A 128 -11.12 1.65 -13.44
C GLY A 128 -11.63 0.22 -13.53
N ALA A 129 -11.72 -0.32 -14.75
CA ALA A 129 -12.31 -1.64 -14.99
C ALA A 129 -11.64 -2.74 -14.14
N GLN A 130 -12.45 -3.53 -13.44
CA GLN A 130 -11.94 -4.61 -12.61
C GLN A 130 -11.45 -5.79 -13.44
N VAL A 131 -10.44 -6.49 -12.94
CA VAL A 131 -9.82 -7.63 -13.61
C VAL A 131 -10.82 -8.79 -13.80
N VAL A 132 -10.82 -9.42 -14.98
CA VAL A 132 -11.67 -10.58 -15.29
C VAL A 132 -10.85 -11.71 -15.94
N PRO A 133 -11.20 -12.99 -15.74
CA PRO A 133 -12.24 -13.51 -14.83
C PRO A 133 -11.85 -13.34 -13.36
N PHE A 134 -12.81 -13.41 -12.43
CA PHE A 134 -12.55 -13.42 -10.99
C PHE A 134 -13.61 -14.29 -10.29
N PHE A 135 -13.21 -15.17 -9.39
CA PHE A 135 -14.09 -16.18 -8.77
C PHE A 135 -14.38 -15.86 -7.32
N CYS A 136 -15.66 -15.78 -6.96
CA CYS A 136 -16.08 -15.46 -5.61
C CYS A 136 -15.94 -16.66 -4.66
N ALA A 137 -15.70 -16.37 -3.39
CA ALA A 137 -15.72 -17.38 -2.34
C ALA A 137 -17.16 -17.83 -2.08
N THR A 138 -17.31 -19.00 -1.51
CA THR A 138 -18.61 -19.64 -1.24
C THR A 138 -18.76 -19.91 0.25
N PRO A 139 -19.99 -20.07 0.80
CA PRO A 139 -20.17 -20.36 2.23
C PRO A 139 -19.45 -21.64 2.66
N VAL A 140 -19.57 -22.66 1.82
CA VAL A 140 -18.87 -23.93 1.96
C VAL A 140 -17.79 -24.02 0.88
N PRO A 141 -16.64 -24.66 1.15
CA PRO A 141 -15.61 -24.76 0.14
C PRO A 141 -16.01 -25.62 -1.06
N VAL A 142 -15.47 -25.30 -2.23
CA VAL A 142 -15.76 -25.99 -3.50
C VAL A 142 -14.45 -26.40 -4.18
N GLY A 143 -14.44 -27.60 -4.75
CA GLY A 143 -13.32 -28.12 -5.54
C GLY A 143 -13.21 -27.46 -6.93
N ALA A 144 -12.00 -27.47 -7.48
CA ALA A 144 -11.71 -26.97 -8.82
C ALA A 144 -12.40 -27.81 -9.91
N THR A 145 -12.76 -27.14 -11.00
CA THR A 145 -13.24 -27.74 -12.25
C THR A 145 -12.31 -27.35 -13.40
N GLY A 146 -12.59 -27.82 -14.62
CA GLY A 146 -11.83 -27.38 -15.80
C GLY A 146 -11.92 -25.88 -16.08
N THR A 147 -12.95 -25.21 -15.58
CA THR A 147 -13.27 -23.80 -15.87
C THR A 147 -13.41 -22.92 -14.63
N ALA A 148 -13.09 -23.43 -13.44
CA ALA A 148 -13.10 -22.67 -12.19
C ALA A 148 -12.06 -23.21 -11.19
N PRO A 149 -11.36 -22.34 -10.45
CA PRO A 149 -10.44 -22.78 -9.40
C PRO A 149 -11.20 -23.29 -8.17
N ALA A 150 -10.50 -24.00 -7.29
CA ALA A 150 -11.00 -24.29 -5.95
C ALA A 150 -11.20 -22.99 -5.15
N THR A 151 -12.30 -22.92 -4.39
CA THR A 151 -12.66 -21.78 -3.54
C THR A 151 -12.72 -22.18 -2.07
N ASN A 152 -12.29 -21.27 -1.20
CA ASN A 152 -12.39 -21.43 0.25
C ASN A 152 -13.79 -21.07 0.74
N ALA A 153 -14.10 -21.53 1.96
CA ALA A 153 -15.19 -20.95 2.73
C ALA A 153 -14.93 -19.45 2.95
N SER A 154 -15.89 -18.62 2.56
CA SER A 154 -15.87 -17.16 2.77
C SER A 154 -15.85 -16.78 4.25
N GLY A 155 -16.29 -17.69 5.12
CA GLY A 155 -16.56 -17.40 6.54
C GLY A 155 -17.87 -16.64 6.75
N LEU A 156 -18.72 -16.60 5.72
CA LEU A 156 -20.08 -16.03 5.71
C LEU A 156 -21.08 -17.14 5.33
N SER A 157 -22.31 -17.05 5.81
CA SER A 157 -23.35 -18.06 5.62
C SER A 157 -24.02 -18.02 4.24
N THR A 158 -23.92 -16.90 3.52
CA THR A 158 -24.56 -16.69 2.21
C THR A 158 -23.56 -16.59 1.06
N ALA A 159 -24.02 -16.92 -0.15
CA ALA A 159 -23.23 -16.82 -1.36
C ALA A 159 -23.20 -15.38 -1.89
N ALA A 160 -22.24 -15.11 -2.79
CA ALA A 160 -22.20 -13.83 -3.49
C ALA A 160 -23.47 -13.61 -4.32
N THR A 161 -23.98 -12.38 -4.32
CA THR A 161 -25.20 -11.99 -5.04
C THR A 161 -24.93 -11.50 -6.45
N ASP A 162 -23.66 -11.25 -6.80
CA ASP A 162 -23.25 -10.75 -8.11
C ASP A 162 -21.79 -11.11 -8.47
N ALA A 163 -21.37 -10.71 -9.68
CA ALA A 163 -20.02 -10.92 -10.21
C ALA A 163 -18.94 -10.04 -9.55
N GLN A 164 -19.32 -9.10 -8.68
CA GLN A 164 -18.39 -8.30 -7.87
C GLN A 164 -18.12 -8.94 -6.51
N CYS A 165 -18.64 -10.15 -6.30
CA CYS A 165 -18.46 -10.92 -5.08
C CYS A 165 -19.02 -10.22 -3.84
N ASN A 166 -20.12 -9.48 -4.01
CA ASN A 166 -20.85 -8.90 -2.89
C ASN A 166 -21.57 -10.02 -2.10
N ILE A 167 -21.21 -10.17 -0.83
CA ILE A 167 -21.83 -11.07 0.15
C ILE A 167 -22.31 -10.23 1.33
N ALA A 168 -23.46 -10.60 1.89
CA ALA A 168 -24.03 -9.93 3.06
C ALA A 168 -23.07 -9.97 4.27
N THR A 169 -23.03 -8.85 5.00
CA THR A 169 -22.20 -8.69 6.20
C THR A 169 -22.79 -9.45 7.38
N GLU A 170 -21.94 -10.12 8.16
CA GLU A 170 -22.31 -10.87 9.36
C GLU A 170 -21.47 -10.44 10.58
N TYR A 171 -22.02 -10.66 11.77
CA TYR A 171 -21.39 -10.31 13.04
C TYR A 171 -21.15 -11.55 13.90
N GLN A 172 -19.96 -11.61 14.47
CA GLN A 172 -19.57 -12.63 15.44
C GLN A 172 -19.09 -11.94 16.71
N LEU A 173 -19.41 -12.52 17.86
CA LEU A 173 -18.96 -12.04 19.16
C LEU A 173 -17.94 -13.02 19.73
N TYR A 174 -16.82 -12.48 20.17
CA TYR A 174 -15.78 -13.19 20.87
C TYR A 174 -15.50 -12.51 22.20
N TYR A 175 -14.95 -13.24 23.15
CA TYR A 175 -14.40 -12.68 24.37
C TYR A 175 -12.95 -13.13 24.57
N ARG A 176 -12.15 -12.28 25.20
CA ARG A 176 -10.78 -12.64 25.55
C ARG A 176 -10.75 -13.41 26.87
N THR A 177 -10.10 -14.58 26.89
CA THR A 177 -9.91 -15.37 28.11
C THR A 177 -8.85 -14.78 29.04
N THR A 178 -8.95 -15.00 30.35
CA THR A 178 -7.88 -14.77 31.33
C THR A 178 -6.82 -15.88 31.36
N THR A 179 -7.02 -16.97 30.60
CA THR A 179 -6.07 -18.08 30.50
C THR A 179 -4.72 -17.62 29.95
N ALA A 180 -3.64 -17.86 30.70
CA ALA A 180 -2.28 -17.56 30.28
C ALA A 180 -1.80 -18.51 29.16
N GLY A 181 -0.89 -18.03 28.30
CA GLY A 181 -0.29 -18.85 27.24
C GLY A 181 -1.27 -19.31 26.14
N CYS A 182 -2.43 -18.65 26.02
CA CYS A 182 -3.39 -18.91 24.96
C CYS A 182 -2.80 -18.56 23.57
N SER A 183 -3.35 -19.17 22.51
CA SER A 183 -2.97 -18.92 21.12
C SER A 183 -3.62 -17.65 20.57
N GLY A 184 -2.81 -16.76 19.99
CA GLY A 184 -3.27 -15.58 19.25
C GLY A 184 -3.77 -15.87 17.83
N ALA A 185 -3.86 -17.14 17.42
CA ALA A 185 -4.42 -17.51 16.12
C ALA A 185 -5.91 -17.18 16.03
N LEU A 186 -6.43 -17.05 14.81
CA LEU A 186 -7.85 -16.81 14.59
C LEU A 186 -8.68 -17.93 15.21
N PRO A 187 -9.76 -17.61 15.93
CA PRO A 187 -10.67 -18.61 16.48
C PRO A 187 -11.52 -19.30 15.40
N ASP A 188 -11.60 -18.71 14.21
CA ASP A 188 -12.33 -19.20 13.05
C ASP A 188 -11.43 -19.21 11.79
N PRO A 189 -10.36 -20.02 11.74
CA PRO A 189 -9.38 -19.93 10.65
C PRO A 189 -9.98 -20.32 9.29
N SER A 190 -9.40 -19.80 8.20
CA SER A 190 -9.66 -20.24 6.83
C SER A 190 -8.51 -21.14 6.35
N PRO A 191 -8.78 -22.32 5.77
CA PRO A 191 -7.72 -23.20 5.28
C PRO A 191 -6.99 -22.58 4.09
N SER A 192 -5.67 -22.79 3.97
CA SER A 192 -4.98 -22.53 2.71
C SER A 192 -5.26 -23.66 1.73
N VAL A 193 -5.68 -23.33 0.51
CA VAL A 193 -6.14 -24.33 -0.46
C VAL A 193 -5.49 -24.10 -1.81
N ALA A 194 -4.88 -25.16 -2.34
CA ALA A 194 -4.39 -25.18 -3.70
C ALA A 194 -5.54 -24.97 -4.69
N PHE A 195 -5.40 -24.03 -5.60
CA PHE A 195 -6.43 -23.69 -6.58
C PHE A 195 -6.80 -24.82 -7.55
N THR A 196 -5.97 -25.87 -7.60
CA THR A 196 -6.16 -27.08 -8.40
C THR A 196 -6.85 -28.21 -7.63
N SER A 197 -7.15 -28.05 -6.34
CA SER A 197 -7.74 -29.12 -5.53
C SER A 197 -9.15 -29.45 -6.02
N THR A 198 -9.38 -30.67 -6.50
CA THR A 198 -10.67 -31.12 -7.06
C THR A 198 -11.67 -31.58 -6.00
N THR A 199 -11.18 -31.98 -4.83
CA THR A 199 -12.01 -32.27 -3.66
C THR A 199 -12.29 -30.99 -2.89
N PRO A 200 -13.51 -30.79 -2.33
CA PRO A 200 -13.76 -29.68 -1.43
C PRO A 200 -12.70 -29.65 -0.33
N PRO A 201 -12.00 -28.52 -0.11
CA PRO A 201 -10.95 -28.48 0.88
C PRO A 201 -11.50 -28.66 2.28
N ALA A 202 -10.74 -29.34 3.14
CA ALA A 202 -11.10 -29.53 4.53
C ALA A 202 -11.21 -28.18 5.26
N PRO A 203 -12.22 -27.97 6.12
CA PRO A 203 -12.27 -26.81 7.00
C PRO A 203 -11.00 -26.72 7.85
N ALA A 204 -10.52 -25.51 8.14
CA ALA A 204 -9.41 -25.34 9.06
C ALA A 204 -9.89 -25.56 10.50
N THR A 205 -9.14 -26.36 11.26
CA THR A 205 -9.42 -26.58 12.68
C THR A 205 -9.00 -25.36 13.49
N PRO A 206 -9.88 -24.79 14.34
CA PRO A 206 -9.50 -23.77 15.32
C PRO A 206 -8.36 -24.24 16.23
N PRO A 207 -7.54 -23.32 16.78
CA PRO A 207 -6.56 -23.68 17.80
C PRO A 207 -7.26 -24.30 19.03
N THR A 208 -6.59 -25.22 19.72
CA THR A 208 -7.15 -25.91 20.90
C THR A 208 -7.27 -25.00 22.13
N ASN A 209 -6.49 -23.91 22.19
CA ASN A 209 -6.44 -22.98 23.32
C ASN A 209 -6.50 -21.49 22.88
N PRO A 210 -7.54 -21.04 22.15
CA PRO A 210 -7.58 -19.69 21.60
C PRO A 210 -7.63 -18.62 22.69
N CYS A 211 -6.96 -17.49 22.47
CA CYS A 211 -7.10 -16.31 23.32
C CYS A 211 -8.49 -15.66 23.23
N TYR A 212 -9.17 -15.85 22.10
CA TYR A 212 -10.51 -15.34 21.87
C TYR A 212 -11.49 -16.51 21.68
N LYS A 213 -12.50 -16.59 22.54
CA LYS A 213 -13.51 -17.66 22.53
C LYS A 213 -14.85 -17.08 22.10
N VAL A 214 -15.72 -17.89 21.49
CA VAL A 214 -17.06 -17.44 21.08
C VAL A 214 -17.83 -16.92 22.30
N TYR A 215 -18.49 -15.78 22.16
CA TYR A 215 -19.29 -15.15 23.20
C TYR A 215 -20.77 -15.17 22.82
N ASN A 216 -21.61 -15.73 23.70
CA ASN A 216 -23.07 -15.70 23.54
C ASN A 216 -23.66 -14.69 24.53
N PRO A 217 -24.20 -13.54 24.07
CA PRO A 217 -24.75 -12.51 24.95
C PRO A 217 -26.04 -12.95 25.67
N ALA A 218 -26.69 -14.04 25.23
CA ALA A 218 -27.87 -14.59 25.88
C ALA A 218 -27.54 -15.60 27.01
N ALA A 219 -26.27 -15.99 27.16
CA ALA A 219 -25.81 -16.88 28.23
C ALA A 219 -25.21 -16.10 29.41
N ALA A 220 -25.01 -16.78 30.55
CA ALA A 220 -24.26 -16.21 31.66
C ALA A 220 -22.82 -15.84 31.23
N ALA A 221 -22.30 -14.74 31.75
CA ALA A 221 -20.94 -14.30 31.44
C ALA A 221 -19.92 -15.40 31.80
N PRO A 222 -18.99 -15.75 30.89
CA PRO A 222 -17.95 -16.74 31.18
C PRO A 222 -17.09 -16.35 32.38
N ALA A 223 -16.77 -17.31 33.26
CA ALA A 223 -15.96 -17.06 34.45
C ALA A 223 -14.53 -16.59 34.12
N ASP A 224 -14.01 -16.93 32.94
CA ASP A 224 -12.70 -16.54 32.44
C ASP A 224 -12.74 -15.31 31.51
N LEU A 225 -13.83 -14.54 31.51
CA LEU A 225 -13.95 -13.30 30.76
C LEU A 225 -13.00 -12.24 31.31
N ALA A 226 -12.00 -11.84 30.50
CA ALA A 226 -11.09 -10.77 30.86
C ALA A 226 -11.77 -9.39 30.80
N THR A 227 -11.17 -8.41 31.47
CA THR A 227 -11.49 -6.98 31.34
C THR A 227 -10.31 -6.21 30.75
N THR A 228 -10.57 -5.01 30.26
CA THR A 228 -9.54 -4.09 29.76
C THR A 228 -9.92 -2.63 29.98
N THR A 229 -8.98 -1.70 29.81
CA THR A 229 -9.21 -0.26 29.96
C THR A 229 -8.83 0.45 28.67
N THR A 230 -9.80 1.16 28.09
CA THR A 230 -9.60 1.89 26.83
C THR A 230 -8.95 3.25 27.06
N ASP A 231 -8.33 3.82 26.01
CA ASP A 231 -7.77 5.18 26.08
C ASP A 231 -8.84 6.26 26.31
N ALA A 232 -10.10 5.99 25.93
CA ALA A 232 -11.20 6.95 25.97
C ALA A 232 -11.97 6.95 27.30
N GLY A 233 -11.81 5.93 28.14
CA GLY A 233 -12.54 5.77 29.40
C GLY A 233 -11.71 5.02 30.42
N GLY A 234 -11.40 5.66 31.55
CA GLY A 234 -10.57 5.09 32.61
C GLY A 234 -11.21 3.92 33.39
N ALA A 235 -12.49 3.58 33.11
CA ALA A 235 -13.16 2.45 33.73
C ALA A 235 -12.87 1.14 32.97
N ALA A 236 -12.71 0.05 33.72
CA ALA A 236 -12.55 -1.28 33.13
C ALA A 236 -13.85 -1.73 32.45
N VAL A 237 -13.74 -2.26 31.23
CA VAL A 237 -14.84 -2.82 30.44
C VAL A 237 -14.63 -4.32 30.21
N PRO A 238 -15.70 -5.12 30.05
CA PRO A 238 -15.58 -6.51 29.59
C PRO A 238 -14.85 -6.58 28.25
N TYR A 239 -13.91 -7.52 28.11
CA TYR A 239 -13.16 -7.70 26.88
C TYR A 239 -13.93 -8.56 25.88
N ILE A 240 -15.03 -8.00 25.39
CA ILE A 240 -15.87 -8.57 24.33
C ILE A 240 -15.53 -7.85 23.02
N VAL A 241 -15.25 -8.62 21.98
CA VAL A 241 -14.91 -8.15 20.64
C VAL A 241 -16.02 -8.54 19.68
N ARG A 242 -16.55 -7.55 18.96
CA ARG A 242 -17.39 -7.80 17.77
C ARG A 242 -16.49 -7.84 16.55
N VAL A 243 -16.57 -8.94 15.80
CA VAL A 243 -15.97 -9.08 14.48
C VAL A 243 -17.09 -8.95 13.47
N GLU A 244 -17.01 -7.90 12.66
CA GLU A 244 -17.82 -7.77 11.46
C GLU A 244 -17.04 -8.37 10.29
N ARG A 245 -17.67 -9.31 9.57
CA ARG A 245 -17.15 -9.84 8.32
C ARG A 245 -18.07 -9.49 7.18
N GLY A 246 -17.52 -9.05 6.06
CA GLY A 246 -18.28 -8.76 4.86
C GLY A 246 -17.39 -8.71 3.64
N THR A 247 -17.89 -8.12 2.57
CA THR A 247 -17.14 -7.94 1.32
C THR A 247 -17.10 -6.48 0.90
N MET A 248 -15.96 -6.07 0.35
CA MET A 248 -15.76 -4.71 -0.15
C MET A 248 -14.68 -4.71 -1.22
N ASN A 249 -14.99 -4.13 -2.38
CA ASN A 249 -14.13 -4.12 -3.56
C ASN A 249 -13.60 -5.52 -3.94
N ARG A 250 -14.49 -6.52 -3.92
CA ARG A 250 -14.22 -7.98 -4.05
C ARG A 250 -13.45 -8.64 -2.91
N GLY A 251 -12.81 -7.90 -2.03
CA GLY A 251 -12.11 -8.47 -0.88
C GLY A 251 -13.07 -8.87 0.24
N ILE A 252 -12.82 -9.97 0.91
CA ILE A 252 -13.44 -10.25 2.21
C ILE A 252 -12.68 -9.41 3.24
N TYR A 253 -13.40 -8.76 4.14
CA TYR A 253 -12.82 -7.97 5.22
C TYR A 253 -13.22 -8.50 6.59
N ASP A 254 -12.39 -8.22 7.59
CA ASP A 254 -12.72 -8.34 9.01
C ASP A 254 -12.51 -6.96 9.68
N ILE A 255 -13.50 -6.51 10.46
CA ILE A 255 -13.40 -5.37 11.37
C ILE A 255 -13.63 -5.88 12.79
N ALA A 256 -12.59 -5.86 13.63
CA ALA A 256 -12.67 -6.24 15.03
C ALA A 256 -12.64 -5.00 15.94
N VAL A 257 -13.59 -4.88 16.86
CA VAL A 257 -13.65 -3.76 17.82
C VAL A 257 -14.23 -4.22 19.15
N LEU A 258 -13.82 -3.59 20.26
CA LEU A 258 -14.46 -3.80 21.56
C LEU A 258 -15.95 -3.41 21.47
N PHE A 259 -16.81 -4.20 22.11
CA PHE A 259 -18.25 -4.08 21.95
C PHE A 259 -19.01 -4.39 23.24
N ASP A 260 -19.99 -3.56 23.58
CA ASP A 260 -21.00 -3.83 24.60
C ASP A 260 -22.29 -4.32 23.92
N PRO A 261 -22.62 -5.61 24.02
CA PRO A 261 -23.80 -6.19 23.39
C PRO A 261 -25.12 -5.73 24.01
N THR A 262 -25.08 -5.05 25.16
CA THR A 262 -26.28 -4.51 25.83
C THR A 262 -26.67 -3.13 25.33
N LYS A 263 -25.82 -2.49 24.51
CA LYS A 263 -26.03 -1.13 24.01
C LYS A 263 -26.15 -1.10 22.49
N PRO A 264 -26.99 -0.21 21.94
CA PRO A 264 -26.99 0.03 20.50
C PRO A 264 -25.67 0.65 20.04
N TRP A 265 -25.43 0.62 18.73
CA TRP A 265 -24.34 1.34 18.08
C TRP A 265 -24.85 1.91 16.77
N THR A 266 -24.72 3.24 16.60
CA THR A 266 -24.98 3.92 15.32
C THR A 266 -23.78 4.81 14.99
N ALA A 267 -23.62 5.22 13.73
CA ALA A 267 -22.52 6.14 13.35
C ALA A 267 -22.57 7.48 14.09
N SER A 268 -23.78 7.97 14.39
CA SER A 268 -23.99 9.21 15.14
C SER A 268 -23.82 9.05 16.66
N ALA A 269 -23.94 7.82 17.18
CA ALA A 269 -23.73 7.52 18.60
C ALA A 269 -22.84 6.26 18.77
N PRO A 270 -21.52 6.40 18.54
CA PRO A 270 -20.57 5.30 18.73
C PRO A 270 -20.50 4.88 20.20
N GLN A 271 -20.29 3.58 20.44
CA GLN A 271 -20.09 3.10 21.81
C GLN A 271 -18.75 3.59 22.41
N ALA A 272 -18.74 3.78 23.72
CA ALA A 272 -17.56 4.27 24.46
C ALA A 272 -16.36 3.29 24.43
N GLN A 273 -16.61 2.02 24.08
CA GLN A 273 -15.59 0.99 23.88
C GLN A 273 -14.62 1.32 22.73
N TRP A 274 -15.04 2.15 21.77
CA TRP A 274 -14.18 2.57 20.66
C TRP A 274 -13.71 4.00 20.83
N ASN A 275 -12.39 4.18 20.76
CA ASN A 275 -11.73 5.48 20.91
C ASN A 275 -11.69 6.28 19.60
N ARG A 276 -12.46 5.87 18.58
CA ARG A 276 -12.51 6.43 17.22
C ARG A 276 -11.21 6.29 16.42
N LYS A 277 -10.25 5.48 16.86
CA LYS A 277 -8.98 5.23 16.16
C LYS A 277 -9.07 3.91 15.39
N VAL A 278 -8.44 3.86 14.21
CA VAL A 278 -8.38 2.67 13.36
C VAL A 278 -6.94 2.20 13.21
N TYR A 279 -6.72 0.91 13.39
CA TYR A 279 -5.48 0.21 13.11
C TYR A 279 -5.69 -0.70 11.89
N TYR A 280 -5.17 -0.28 10.74
CA TYR A 280 -5.36 -0.95 9.45
C TYR A 280 -4.19 -1.88 9.15
N GLN A 281 -4.45 -3.17 9.03
CA GLN A 281 -3.43 -4.20 8.77
C GLN A 281 -3.31 -4.48 7.28
N PHE A 282 -2.10 -4.34 6.74
CA PHE A 282 -1.77 -4.68 5.36
C PHE A 282 -1.02 -6.02 5.28
N GLY A 283 -1.48 -6.93 4.42
CA GLY A 283 -0.84 -8.22 4.21
C GLY A 283 0.42 -8.19 3.34
N ALA A 284 1.32 -9.14 3.61
CA ALA A 284 2.63 -9.26 2.99
C ALA A 284 2.62 -9.93 1.59
N SER A 285 3.82 -10.25 1.07
CA SER A 285 4.09 -10.88 -0.23
C SER A 285 3.68 -10.03 -1.44
N THR A 286 3.55 -10.60 -2.63
CA THR A 286 2.85 -10.02 -3.78
C THR A 286 2.31 -11.12 -4.69
N GLY A 287 1.12 -10.96 -5.26
CA GLY A 287 0.55 -11.94 -6.19
C GLY A 287 -0.68 -11.44 -6.94
N GLN A 288 -1.17 -12.25 -7.87
CA GLN A 288 -2.27 -11.92 -8.80
C GLN A 288 -3.35 -13.02 -8.90
N PRO A 289 -3.81 -13.62 -7.78
CA PRO A 289 -4.83 -14.68 -7.82
C PRO A 289 -6.19 -14.14 -8.27
N ARG A 290 -6.88 -14.87 -9.15
CA ARG A 290 -8.18 -14.51 -9.71
C ARG A 290 -9.36 -15.05 -8.88
N ARG A 291 -9.23 -15.05 -7.55
CA ARG A 291 -10.24 -15.59 -6.63
C ARG A 291 -10.30 -14.80 -5.33
N GLN A 292 -11.51 -14.69 -4.76
CA GLN A 292 -11.76 -14.07 -3.47
C GLN A 292 -11.27 -14.99 -2.34
N LEU A 293 -10.53 -14.44 -1.39
CA LEU A 293 -10.06 -15.13 -0.18
C LEU A 293 -10.27 -14.24 1.05
N ARG A 294 -10.15 -14.83 2.24
CA ARG A 294 -10.12 -14.09 3.50
C ARG A 294 -8.80 -13.32 3.67
N PRO A 295 -8.78 -12.25 4.49
CA PRO A 295 -7.54 -11.57 4.83
C PRO A 295 -6.51 -12.53 5.43
N ALA A 296 -5.25 -12.36 5.04
CA ALA A 296 -4.13 -13.13 5.57
C ALA A 296 -3.70 -12.66 6.97
N THR A 297 -4.01 -11.42 7.32
CA THR A 297 -3.74 -10.85 8.65
C THR A 297 -4.81 -11.26 9.66
N ALA A 298 -4.39 -11.54 10.89
CA ALA A 298 -5.27 -11.95 11.97
C ALA A 298 -5.49 -10.81 12.99
N TRP A 299 -6.73 -10.38 13.15
CA TRP A 299 -7.11 -9.38 14.16
C TRP A 299 -6.83 -9.85 15.59
N SER A 300 -6.83 -11.16 15.84
CA SER A 300 -6.56 -11.78 17.14
C SER A 300 -5.13 -11.55 17.64
N GLY A 301 -4.20 -11.19 16.75
CA GLY A 301 -2.85 -10.77 17.10
C GLY A 301 -2.74 -9.32 17.60
N ALA A 302 -3.77 -8.49 17.38
CA ALA A 302 -3.75 -7.05 17.68
C ALA A 302 -4.34 -6.73 19.08
N HIS A 303 -4.01 -7.55 20.08
CA HIS A 303 -4.51 -7.39 21.45
C HIS A 303 -4.18 -6.00 22.03
N ALA A 304 -2.94 -5.51 21.86
CA ALA A 304 -2.52 -4.22 22.41
C ALA A 304 -3.36 -3.04 21.86
N GLN A 305 -3.77 -3.13 20.60
CA GLN A 305 -4.61 -2.15 19.92
C GLN A 305 -6.07 -2.26 20.40
N LEU A 306 -6.63 -3.48 20.37
CA LEU A 306 -8.01 -3.74 20.80
C LEU A 306 -8.22 -3.35 22.26
N ALA A 307 -7.29 -3.70 23.16
CA ALA A 307 -7.35 -3.36 24.59
C ALA A 307 -7.49 -1.86 24.84
N ARG A 308 -6.83 -1.04 24.01
CA ARG A 308 -6.89 0.44 24.08
C ARG A 308 -8.13 1.04 23.41
N GLY A 309 -8.97 0.22 22.80
CA GLY A 309 -10.21 0.63 22.14
C GLY A 309 -10.07 1.00 20.67
N TYR A 310 -9.02 0.55 19.97
CA TYR A 310 -8.93 0.69 18.52
C TYR A 310 -9.87 -0.28 17.81
N ALA A 311 -10.37 0.12 16.63
CA ALA A 311 -10.89 -0.82 15.65
C ALA A 311 -9.73 -1.38 14.81
N VAL A 312 -9.63 -2.69 14.67
CA VAL A 312 -8.63 -3.38 13.85
C VAL A 312 -9.29 -3.82 12.55
N VAL A 313 -8.73 -3.39 11.43
CA VAL A 313 -9.33 -3.56 10.09
C VAL A 313 -8.36 -4.30 9.18
N ALA A 314 -8.87 -5.29 8.46
CA ALA A 314 -8.14 -6.00 7.42
C ALA A 314 -9.06 -6.28 6.23
N ASN A 315 -8.54 -6.22 5.00
CA ASN A 315 -9.25 -6.59 3.78
C ASN A 315 -8.30 -7.35 2.85
N SER A 316 -8.76 -8.45 2.27
CA SER A 316 -7.92 -9.30 1.44
C SER A 316 -7.41 -8.65 0.15
N MET A 317 -8.09 -7.64 -0.39
CA MET A 317 -7.57 -6.82 -1.51
C MET A 317 -6.51 -5.80 -1.08
N THR A 318 -6.24 -5.70 0.23
CA THR A 318 -5.09 -4.99 0.81
C THR A 318 -4.00 -5.93 1.32
N ASP A 319 -4.12 -7.23 1.04
CA ASP A 319 -3.01 -8.18 1.11
C ASP A 319 -2.26 -8.19 -0.21
N SER A 320 -0.98 -7.84 -0.20
CA SER A 320 -0.21 -7.81 -1.44
C SER A 320 -0.14 -9.18 -2.13
N LEU A 321 -0.08 -10.29 -1.36
CA LEU A 321 -0.24 -11.69 -1.82
C LEU A 321 -1.41 -11.88 -2.80
N GLN A 322 -2.50 -11.14 -2.60
CA GLN A 322 -3.76 -11.35 -3.30
C GLN A 322 -4.06 -10.28 -4.34
N ASN A 323 -3.36 -9.15 -4.29
CA ASN A 323 -3.58 -8.03 -5.17
C ASN A 323 -2.28 -7.28 -5.46
N SER A 324 -1.89 -7.23 -6.73
CA SER A 324 -0.77 -6.39 -7.18
C SER A 324 -1.21 -5.07 -7.82
N ASN A 325 -2.51 -4.77 -7.90
CA ASN A 325 -3.01 -3.49 -8.40
C ASN A 325 -3.06 -2.50 -7.23
N ARG A 326 -2.08 -1.58 -7.22
CA ARG A 326 -1.85 -0.68 -6.10
C ARG A 326 -2.86 0.47 -6.01
N VAL A 327 -3.46 0.85 -7.14
CA VAL A 327 -4.57 1.82 -7.15
C VAL A 327 -5.83 1.17 -6.58
N MET A 328 -6.15 -0.07 -6.97
CA MET A 328 -7.25 -0.83 -6.37
C MET A 328 -7.04 -1.09 -4.87
N MET A 329 -5.80 -1.35 -4.44
CA MET A 329 -5.46 -1.46 -3.03
C MET A 329 -5.77 -0.15 -2.28
N THR A 330 -5.34 0.99 -2.81
CA THR A 330 -5.60 2.31 -2.20
C THR A 330 -7.10 2.65 -2.18
N GLU A 331 -7.83 2.36 -3.25
CA GLU A 331 -9.29 2.47 -3.31
C GLU A 331 -9.96 1.62 -2.23
N THR A 332 -9.50 0.38 -2.03
CA THR A 332 -10.06 -0.51 -1.01
C THR A 332 -9.92 0.08 0.39
N VAL A 333 -8.76 0.67 0.73
CA VAL A 333 -8.58 1.35 2.01
C VAL A 333 -9.56 2.54 2.16
N MET A 334 -9.87 3.25 1.07
CA MET A 334 -10.77 4.40 1.10
C MET A 334 -12.20 3.93 1.40
N MET A 335 -12.67 2.93 0.65
CA MET A 335 -13.98 2.32 0.85
C MET A 335 -14.11 1.71 2.27
N MET A 336 -13.05 1.08 2.78
CA MET A 336 -13.06 0.52 4.15
C MET A 336 -13.20 1.62 5.21
N LYS A 337 -12.53 2.78 5.04
CA LYS A 337 -12.67 3.92 5.95
C LYS A 337 -14.05 4.56 5.88
N GLU A 338 -14.61 4.66 4.69
CA GLU A 338 -15.98 5.11 4.45
C GLU A 338 -16.97 4.22 5.20
N HIS A 339 -16.90 2.90 4.99
CA HIS A 339 -17.78 1.93 5.65
C HIS A 339 -17.60 1.91 7.17
N VAL A 340 -16.37 2.03 7.69
CA VAL A 340 -16.15 2.20 9.13
C VAL A 340 -16.85 3.46 9.64
N THR A 341 -16.80 4.55 8.88
CA THR A 341 -17.46 5.81 9.27
C THR A 341 -18.97 5.70 9.26
N GLU A 342 -19.56 5.05 8.25
CA GLU A 342 -21.00 4.84 8.13
C GLU A 342 -21.57 3.85 9.12
N ARG A 343 -20.78 2.84 9.53
CA ARG A 343 -21.25 1.79 10.43
C ARG A 343 -20.93 2.05 11.90
N TYR A 344 -19.78 2.67 12.17
CA TYR A 344 -19.27 2.85 13.52
C TYR A 344 -19.17 4.32 13.95
N GLY A 345 -19.05 5.25 13.01
CA GLY A 345 -18.95 6.70 13.26
C GLY A 345 -17.61 7.30 12.83
N GLU A 346 -17.49 8.62 12.90
CA GLU A 346 -16.32 9.36 12.41
C GLU A 346 -14.99 8.88 13.02
N ILE A 347 -14.01 8.64 12.14
CA ILE A 347 -12.66 8.23 12.50
C ILE A 347 -11.83 9.46 12.92
N LYS A 348 -11.20 9.39 14.10
CA LYS A 348 -10.26 10.40 14.58
C LYS A 348 -8.95 10.38 13.79
N PHE A 349 -8.36 9.19 13.64
CA PHE A 349 -7.22 8.95 12.76
C PHE A 349 -7.09 7.46 12.39
N THR A 350 -6.37 7.20 11.30
CA THR A 350 -6.05 5.84 10.83
C THR A 350 -4.54 5.62 10.83
N MET A 351 -4.11 4.57 11.53
CA MET A 351 -2.74 4.08 11.54
C MET A 351 -2.64 2.81 10.67
N GLY A 352 -1.79 2.83 9.65
CA GLY A 352 -1.48 1.65 8.84
C GLY A 352 -0.32 0.84 9.42
N THR A 353 -0.33 -0.48 9.22
CA THR A 353 0.79 -1.36 9.61
C THR A 353 1.04 -2.44 8.58
N GLY A 354 2.30 -2.84 8.41
CA GLY A 354 2.63 -3.94 7.52
C GLY A 354 4.12 -4.24 7.40
N CYS A 355 4.41 -5.49 7.09
CA CYS A 355 5.75 -6.00 6.83
C CYS A 355 5.89 -6.38 5.34
N SER A 356 7.05 -6.15 4.72
CA SER A 356 7.32 -6.62 3.35
C SER A 356 6.28 -6.07 2.35
N GLY A 357 5.48 -6.89 1.68
CA GLY A 357 4.34 -6.45 0.87
C GLY A 357 3.33 -5.55 1.60
N GLY A 358 3.21 -5.65 2.92
CA GLY A 358 2.36 -4.77 3.72
C GLY A 358 2.98 -3.37 3.90
N SER A 359 4.33 -3.29 3.93
CA SER A 359 5.04 -2.00 3.91
C SER A 359 4.91 -1.30 2.56
N ILE A 360 4.93 -2.07 1.46
CA ILE A 360 4.63 -1.58 0.11
C ILE A 360 3.24 -0.96 0.10
N ASN A 361 2.22 -1.68 0.58
CA ASN A 361 0.86 -1.13 0.60
C ASN A 361 0.73 0.11 1.50
N SER A 362 1.41 0.13 2.64
CA SER A 362 1.42 1.29 3.55
C SER A 362 2.04 2.54 2.89
N ASN A 363 3.24 2.42 2.33
CA ASN A 363 3.95 3.50 1.66
C ASN A 363 3.23 3.96 0.39
N MET A 364 2.78 3.01 -0.44
CA MET A 364 2.08 3.33 -1.68
C MET A 364 0.71 3.92 -1.44
N ASN A 365 -0.02 3.55 -0.38
CA ASN A 365 -1.27 4.22 -0.02
C ASN A 365 -1.02 5.71 0.30
N ALA A 366 -0.02 6.00 1.15
CA ALA A 366 0.37 7.37 1.48
C ALA A 366 0.86 8.17 0.25
N SER A 367 1.45 7.50 -0.74
CA SER A 367 1.92 8.12 -1.99
C SER A 367 0.79 8.36 -3.02
N ILE A 368 -0.08 7.38 -3.22
CA ILE A 368 -1.18 7.40 -4.22
C ILE A 368 -2.38 8.22 -3.71
N ALA A 369 -2.65 8.20 -2.40
CA ALA A 369 -3.75 8.94 -1.76
C ALA A 369 -3.27 9.61 -0.46
N PRO A 370 -2.48 10.67 -0.56
CA PRO A 370 -1.96 11.40 0.60
C PRO A 370 -3.08 11.87 1.52
N GLY A 371 -2.95 11.62 2.83
CA GLY A 371 -3.95 11.97 3.86
C GLY A 371 -4.98 10.87 4.13
N GLN A 372 -4.96 9.76 3.39
CA GLN A 372 -5.81 8.61 3.68
C GLN A 372 -5.33 7.80 4.90
N LEU A 373 -4.01 7.72 5.11
CA LEU A 373 -3.40 7.25 6.35
C LEU A 373 -2.69 8.43 7.03
N ASP A 374 -2.95 8.61 8.32
CA ASP A 374 -2.33 9.68 9.12
C ASP A 374 -0.91 9.30 9.54
N GLY A 375 -0.68 8.01 9.82
CA GLY A 375 0.63 7.46 10.14
C GLY A 375 0.74 5.98 9.78
N ILE A 376 1.97 5.51 9.59
CA ILE A 376 2.28 4.12 9.29
C ILE A 376 3.42 3.60 10.18
N THR A 377 3.24 2.41 10.73
CA THR A 377 4.30 1.64 11.41
C THR A 377 4.66 0.45 10.52
N ILE A 378 5.81 0.51 9.87
CA ILE A 378 6.23 -0.51 8.90
C ILE A 378 7.43 -1.30 9.42
N SER A 379 7.61 -2.51 8.89
CA SER A 379 8.81 -3.30 9.11
C SER A 379 9.25 -4.02 7.83
N CYS A 380 10.51 -4.47 7.79
CA CYS A 380 11.11 -5.16 6.63
C CYS A 380 10.78 -4.41 5.32
N ALA A 381 10.90 -3.08 5.39
CA ALA A 381 10.21 -2.18 4.51
C ALA A 381 10.73 -2.21 3.07
N TYR A 382 9.83 -1.98 2.12
CA TYR A 382 10.11 -1.63 0.74
C TYR A 382 9.35 -0.34 0.38
N PRO A 383 9.92 0.49 -0.52
CA PRO A 383 9.26 1.73 -0.92
C PRO A 383 7.99 1.48 -1.74
N ASP A 384 8.05 0.62 -2.76
CA ASP A 384 6.97 0.29 -3.69
C ASP A 384 7.28 -0.98 -4.48
N SER A 385 6.28 -1.53 -5.20
CA SER A 385 6.46 -2.76 -5.97
C SER A 385 7.26 -2.60 -7.26
N GLU A 386 7.23 -1.44 -7.92
CA GLU A 386 7.87 -1.26 -9.23
C GLU A 386 9.39 -1.21 -9.10
N THR A 387 9.88 -0.44 -8.12
CA THR A 387 11.31 -0.31 -7.81
C THR A 387 11.88 -1.53 -7.10
N THR A 388 11.06 -2.24 -6.32
CA THR A 388 11.44 -3.57 -5.82
C THR A 388 11.59 -4.57 -6.98
N GLY A 389 10.72 -4.47 -7.99
CA GLY A 389 10.77 -5.29 -9.20
C GLY A 389 12.05 -5.13 -10.03
N ILE A 390 12.75 -3.99 -9.93
CA ILE A 390 14.05 -3.76 -10.57
C ILE A 390 15.07 -4.79 -10.05
N GLU A 391 15.22 -4.89 -8.74
CA GLU A 391 16.19 -5.79 -8.12
C GLU A 391 15.84 -7.26 -8.37
N VAL A 392 14.54 -7.61 -8.33
CA VAL A 392 14.08 -8.95 -8.68
C VAL A 392 14.52 -9.30 -10.12
N GLY A 393 14.26 -8.42 -11.07
CA GLY A 393 14.63 -8.62 -12.48
C GLY A 393 16.14 -8.74 -12.66
N ASP A 394 16.91 -7.82 -12.07
CA ASP A 394 18.37 -7.80 -12.13
C ASP A 394 18.97 -9.09 -11.55
N CYS A 395 18.51 -9.53 -10.38
CA CYS A 395 18.95 -10.77 -9.78
C CYS A 395 18.59 -12.00 -10.61
N VAL A 396 17.40 -12.05 -11.23
CA VAL A 396 17.03 -13.16 -12.13
C VAL A 396 18.01 -13.27 -13.30
N MET A 397 18.31 -12.15 -13.95
CA MET A 397 19.24 -12.12 -15.08
C MET A 397 20.66 -12.49 -14.68
N LEU A 398 21.14 -11.99 -13.53
CA LEU A 398 22.48 -12.29 -13.03
C LEU A 398 22.65 -13.75 -12.63
N VAL A 399 21.70 -14.31 -11.88
CA VAL A 399 21.74 -15.73 -11.47
C VAL A 399 21.80 -16.65 -12.67
N GLU A 400 21.02 -16.37 -13.71
CA GLU A 400 21.04 -17.13 -14.96
C GLU A 400 22.33 -16.89 -15.76
N ALA A 401 22.84 -15.66 -15.79
CA ALA A 401 24.11 -15.32 -16.47
C ALA A 401 25.30 -16.10 -15.90
N TYR A 402 25.35 -16.27 -14.57
CA TYR A 402 26.43 -17.04 -13.91
C TYR A 402 26.42 -18.53 -14.27
N GLN A 403 25.31 -19.06 -14.79
CA GLN A 403 25.19 -20.45 -15.26
C GLN A 403 25.55 -20.61 -16.74
N LYS A 404 25.79 -19.52 -17.48
CA LYS A 404 26.11 -19.60 -18.91
C LYS A 404 27.56 -20.05 -19.13
N PRO A 405 27.85 -20.83 -20.19
CA PRO A 405 29.18 -21.36 -20.45
C PRO A 405 30.28 -20.30 -20.48
N ALA A 406 30.02 -19.14 -21.09
CA ALA A 406 31.01 -18.06 -21.17
C ALA A 406 31.50 -17.59 -19.78
N TRP A 407 30.58 -17.42 -18.82
CA TRP A 407 30.96 -17.08 -17.44
C TRP A 407 31.71 -18.22 -16.76
N GLN A 408 31.17 -19.45 -16.85
CA GLN A 408 31.78 -20.61 -16.22
C GLN A 408 33.21 -20.87 -16.73
N THR A 409 33.44 -20.75 -18.04
CA THR A 409 34.77 -20.86 -18.64
C THR A 409 35.74 -19.85 -18.07
N LEU A 410 35.37 -18.57 -17.94
CA LEU A 410 36.23 -17.56 -17.31
C LEU A 410 36.62 -17.95 -15.88
N MET A 411 35.65 -18.43 -15.09
CA MET A 411 35.92 -18.85 -13.72
C MET A 411 36.88 -20.05 -13.66
N THR A 412 36.69 -21.04 -14.53
CA THR A 412 37.52 -22.25 -14.56
C THR A 412 38.90 -22.03 -15.16
N THR A 413 39.03 -21.24 -16.23
CA THR A 413 40.31 -20.97 -16.90
C THR A 413 41.23 -20.16 -16.01
N ALA A 414 40.69 -19.23 -15.23
CA ALA A 414 41.44 -18.49 -14.22
C ALA A 414 41.70 -19.29 -12.93
N ALA A 415 41.23 -20.54 -12.86
CA ALA A 415 41.36 -21.44 -11.70
C ALA A 415 40.86 -20.82 -10.38
N TYR A 416 39.79 -20.02 -10.42
CA TYR A 416 39.21 -19.44 -9.21
C TYR A 416 38.56 -20.50 -8.34
N THR A 417 38.75 -20.39 -7.03
CA THR A 417 38.05 -21.21 -6.03
C THR A 417 36.56 -20.81 -5.95
N PRO A 418 35.66 -21.70 -5.48
CA PRO A 418 34.25 -21.35 -5.27
C PRO A 418 34.05 -20.11 -4.39
N ALA A 419 34.89 -19.91 -3.36
CA ALA A 419 34.83 -18.72 -2.51
C ALA A 419 35.18 -17.43 -3.27
N GLN A 420 36.20 -17.45 -4.12
CA GLN A 420 36.55 -16.31 -4.97
C GLN A 420 35.45 -16.01 -5.99
N ILE A 421 34.85 -17.03 -6.59
CA ILE A 421 33.73 -16.88 -7.53
C ILE A 421 32.53 -16.23 -6.81
N ASN A 422 32.20 -16.69 -5.62
CA ASN A 422 31.07 -16.15 -4.86
C ASN A 422 31.34 -14.72 -4.35
N ALA A 423 32.59 -14.38 -3.99
CA ALA A 423 32.97 -13.00 -3.69
C ALA A 423 32.81 -12.07 -4.92
N LYS A 424 33.12 -12.54 -6.13
CA LYS A 424 32.86 -11.79 -7.37
C LYS A 424 31.36 -11.58 -7.59
N LYS A 425 30.54 -12.63 -7.44
CA LYS A 425 29.07 -12.54 -7.53
C LYS A 425 28.51 -11.56 -6.51
N ALA A 426 29.00 -11.59 -5.26
CA ALA A 426 28.60 -10.65 -4.21
C ALA A 426 28.86 -9.19 -4.63
N ALA A 427 30.07 -8.90 -5.13
CA ALA A 427 30.46 -7.58 -5.59
C ALA A 427 29.63 -7.09 -6.80
N ILE A 428 29.30 -7.99 -7.74
CA ILE A 428 28.44 -7.68 -8.89
C ILE A 428 27.00 -7.41 -8.44
N ASN A 429 26.49 -8.25 -7.54
CA ASN A 429 25.12 -8.15 -7.04
C ASN A 429 24.92 -6.96 -6.09
N GLY A 430 25.99 -6.38 -5.53
CA GLY A 430 25.89 -5.33 -4.52
C GLY A 430 25.42 -5.81 -3.15
N HIS A 431 25.37 -7.12 -2.93
CA HIS A 431 24.90 -7.76 -1.70
C HIS A 431 26.08 -8.21 -0.83
N PRO A 432 25.86 -8.57 0.45
CA PRO A 432 26.91 -9.12 1.30
C PRO A 432 27.52 -10.40 0.73
N ASP A 433 26.71 -11.21 0.04
CA ASP A 433 27.12 -12.41 -0.67
C ASP A 433 26.15 -12.76 -1.82
N GLN A 434 26.38 -13.87 -2.51
CA GLN A 434 25.59 -14.32 -3.65
C GLN A 434 24.13 -14.68 -3.31
N THR A 435 23.84 -15.05 -2.05
CA THR A 435 22.53 -15.61 -1.69
C THR A 435 21.42 -14.57 -1.71
N GLY A 436 21.74 -13.27 -1.64
CA GLY A 436 20.74 -12.21 -1.79
C GLY A 436 19.98 -12.32 -3.13
N CYS A 437 20.71 -12.46 -4.24
CA CYS A 437 20.05 -12.68 -5.53
C CYS A 437 19.44 -14.07 -5.68
N HIS A 438 19.98 -15.10 -5.02
CA HIS A 438 19.30 -16.41 -4.96
C HIS A 438 17.95 -16.32 -4.23
N GLY A 439 17.88 -15.54 -3.15
CA GLY A 439 16.65 -15.27 -2.40
C GLY A 439 15.60 -14.61 -3.28
N TRP A 440 15.96 -13.55 -4.01
CA TRP A 440 15.05 -12.92 -4.98
C TRP A 440 14.61 -13.86 -6.09
N TYR A 441 15.55 -14.63 -6.66
CA TYR A 441 15.28 -15.62 -7.69
C TYR A 441 14.22 -16.63 -7.21
N ASN A 442 14.41 -17.19 -6.02
CA ASN A 442 13.55 -18.22 -5.45
C ASN A 442 12.19 -17.70 -4.99
N ALA A 443 12.15 -16.50 -4.40
CA ALA A 443 10.94 -15.93 -3.84
C ALA A 443 10.03 -15.33 -4.92
N PHE A 444 10.59 -14.53 -5.83
CA PHE A 444 9.81 -13.69 -6.75
C PHE A 444 10.25 -13.74 -8.22
N GLY A 445 11.29 -14.51 -8.57
CA GLY A 445 11.78 -14.59 -9.96
C GLY A 445 10.74 -15.10 -10.97
N SER A 446 9.71 -15.82 -10.51
CA SER A 446 8.59 -16.27 -11.35
C SER A 446 7.31 -15.44 -11.19
N ASN A 447 7.27 -14.44 -10.30
CA ASN A 447 6.04 -13.71 -9.95
C ASN A 447 5.51 -12.82 -11.10
N ALA A 448 6.37 -12.45 -12.05
CA ALA A 448 5.99 -11.70 -13.24
C ALA A 448 5.78 -12.58 -14.49
N LYS A 449 5.92 -13.91 -14.38
CA LYS A 449 5.68 -14.82 -15.50
C LYS A 449 4.23 -14.72 -15.96
N ALA A 450 4.05 -14.57 -17.27
CA ALA A 450 2.74 -14.64 -17.88
C ALA A 450 2.34 -16.10 -18.14
N GLY A 451 1.07 -16.42 -17.93
CA GLY A 451 0.52 -17.72 -18.30
C GLY A 451 0.96 -18.88 -17.39
N THR A 452 1.00 -20.07 -17.98
CA THR A 452 1.47 -21.30 -17.32
C THR A 452 2.98 -21.46 -17.47
N TYR A 453 3.67 -21.80 -16.39
CA TYR A 453 5.13 -21.95 -16.39
C TYR A 453 5.60 -23.03 -15.41
N PHE A 454 6.81 -23.54 -15.61
CA PHE A 454 7.52 -24.36 -14.64
C PHE A 454 8.41 -23.47 -13.79
N ARG A 455 8.24 -23.51 -12.47
CA ARG A 455 9.05 -22.70 -11.56
C ARG A 455 10.51 -23.16 -11.63
N ARG A 456 11.43 -22.21 -11.75
CA ARG A 456 12.86 -22.43 -11.60
C ARG A 456 13.30 -21.88 -10.24
N SER A 457 14.25 -22.56 -9.59
CA SER A 457 14.81 -22.15 -8.31
C SER A 457 16.28 -22.51 -8.22
N VAL A 458 17.07 -21.73 -7.48
CA VAL A 458 18.41 -22.11 -7.03
C VAL A 458 18.25 -23.16 -5.92
N ALA A 459 18.76 -24.37 -6.16
CA ALA A 459 18.72 -25.50 -5.23
C ALA A 459 19.93 -25.56 -4.29
N ASP A 460 21.05 -24.97 -4.70
CA ASP A 460 22.28 -24.93 -3.91
C ASP A 460 22.88 -23.52 -3.91
N ASN A 461 22.97 -22.93 -2.72
CA ASN A 461 23.52 -21.59 -2.55
C ASN A 461 25.04 -21.49 -2.77
N ALA A 462 25.77 -22.61 -2.65
CA ALA A 462 27.22 -22.62 -2.84
C ALA A 462 27.59 -22.57 -4.32
N SER A 463 27.00 -23.45 -5.14
CA SER A 463 27.24 -23.50 -6.59
C SER A 463 26.37 -22.51 -7.38
N GLY A 464 25.17 -22.21 -6.89
CA GLY A 464 24.12 -21.50 -7.63
C GLY A 464 23.34 -22.42 -8.58
N ALA A 465 23.44 -23.75 -8.43
CA ALA A 465 22.77 -24.71 -9.30
C ALA A 465 21.24 -24.46 -9.35
N ILE A 466 20.69 -24.39 -10.56
CA ILE A 466 19.27 -24.11 -10.81
C ILE A 466 18.55 -25.43 -11.14
N VAL A 467 17.41 -25.65 -10.51
CA VAL A 467 16.47 -26.74 -10.81
C VAL A 467 15.16 -26.19 -11.37
N THR A 468 14.46 -27.03 -12.13
CA THR A 468 13.13 -26.72 -12.66
C THR A 468 12.11 -27.68 -12.03
N ALA A 469 10.98 -27.15 -11.57
CA ALA A 469 9.90 -27.96 -11.04
C ALA A 469 9.34 -28.91 -12.10
N SER A 470 8.89 -30.10 -11.68
CA SER A 470 8.27 -31.09 -12.56
C SER A 470 6.80 -30.81 -12.87
N THR A 471 6.16 -29.91 -12.10
CA THR A 471 4.77 -29.49 -12.28
C THR A 471 4.70 -28.03 -12.68
N SER A 472 3.80 -27.72 -13.61
CA SER A 472 3.53 -26.35 -14.01
C SER A 472 2.58 -25.67 -13.02
N THR A 473 2.63 -24.34 -12.99
CA THR A 473 1.75 -23.49 -12.18
C THR A 473 1.46 -22.18 -12.93
N ASN A 474 0.64 -21.32 -12.35
CA ASN A 474 0.39 -19.97 -12.85
C ASN A 474 0.09 -19.00 -11.70
N ASN A 475 0.37 -17.72 -11.93
CA ASN A 475 0.19 -16.66 -10.94
C ASN A 475 -1.29 -16.28 -10.74
N CYS A 476 -2.19 -16.66 -11.66
CA CYS A 476 -3.63 -16.40 -11.52
C CYS A 476 -4.30 -17.33 -10.51
N GLN A 477 -3.66 -18.44 -10.14
CA GLN A 477 -4.29 -19.52 -9.39
C GLN A 477 -5.58 -20.00 -10.10
N LEU A 478 -5.51 -20.21 -11.42
CA LEU A 478 -6.62 -20.70 -12.25
C LEU A 478 -6.28 -22.04 -12.92
N PRO A 479 -7.29 -22.86 -13.28
CA PRO A 479 -7.07 -24.02 -14.15
C PRO A 479 -6.37 -23.64 -15.46
N THR A 480 -5.49 -24.51 -15.96
CA THR A 480 -4.65 -24.24 -17.15
C THR A 480 -5.47 -23.81 -18.37
N ALA A 481 -6.67 -24.37 -18.58
CA ALA A 481 -7.54 -24.04 -19.70
C ALA A 481 -8.01 -22.56 -19.74
N MET A 482 -7.91 -21.85 -18.61
CA MET A 482 -8.29 -20.44 -18.51
C MET A 482 -7.11 -19.47 -18.65
N VAL A 483 -5.90 -19.99 -18.60
CA VAL A 483 -4.66 -19.22 -18.47
C VAL A 483 -4.03 -19.05 -19.84
N TYR A 484 -3.40 -17.89 -20.04
CA TYR A 484 -2.67 -17.58 -21.27
C TYR A 484 -1.65 -18.67 -21.59
N ASP A 485 -1.67 -19.10 -22.84
CA ASP A 485 -0.65 -19.93 -23.47
C ASP A 485 -0.43 -19.40 -24.89
N PRO A 486 0.83 -19.11 -25.30
CA PRO A 486 1.10 -18.46 -26.58
C PRO A 486 0.71 -19.30 -27.80
N LEU A 487 0.46 -20.61 -27.64
CA LEU A 487 0.13 -21.51 -28.73
C LEU A 487 -1.35 -21.93 -28.71
N SER A 488 -1.86 -22.28 -27.53
CA SER A 488 -3.15 -22.94 -27.35
C SER A 488 -4.23 -22.02 -26.76
N ASN A 489 -3.86 -20.90 -26.12
CA ASN A 489 -4.81 -20.00 -25.49
C ASN A 489 -4.30 -18.55 -25.41
N VAL A 490 -4.13 -17.90 -26.56
CA VAL A 490 -3.55 -16.54 -26.65
C VAL A 490 -4.39 -15.45 -25.95
N ASN A 491 -5.67 -15.72 -25.70
CA ASN A 491 -6.60 -14.80 -25.04
C ASN A 491 -6.85 -15.15 -23.55
N GLY A 492 -6.17 -16.18 -23.04
CA GLY A 492 -6.29 -16.58 -21.64
C GLY A 492 -5.79 -15.50 -20.67
N ALA A 493 -6.11 -15.67 -19.39
CA ALA A 493 -5.64 -14.76 -18.36
C ALA A 493 -4.11 -14.78 -18.27
N ARG A 494 -3.46 -13.62 -18.44
CA ARG A 494 -1.99 -13.54 -18.48
C ARG A 494 -1.30 -13.59 -17.12
N CYS A 495 -1.98 -13.24 -16.02
CA CYS A 495 -1.48 -13.47 -14.66
C CYS A 495 -0.19 -12.74 -14.23
N ASN A 496 0.31 -11.75 -14.97
CA ASN A 496 1.42 -10.92 -14.53
C ASN A 496 0.93 -9.57 -13.95
N ALA A 497 1.80 -8.87 -13.21
CA ALA A 497 1.43 -7.62 -12.53
C ALA A 497 0.91 -6.53 -13.49
N ALA A 498 1.52 -6.38 -14.66
CA ALA A 498 1.09 -5.41 -15.68
C ALA A 498 -0.34 -5.72 -16.19
N SER A 499 -0.66 -6.98 -16.45
CA SER A 499 -2.00 -7.40 -16.89
C SER A 499 -3.02 -7.34 -15.75
N TRP A 500 -2.59 -7.44 -14.49
CA TRP A 500 -3.45 -7.27 -13.32
C TRP A 500 -3.85 -5.80 -13.09
N ALA A 501 -3.00 -4.87 -13.52
CA ALA A 501 -3.22 -3.43 -13.46
C ALA A 501 -3.50 -2.81 -14.84
N GLU A 502 -4.10 -3.57 -15.77
CA GLU A 502 -4.38 -3.09 -17.14
C GLU A 502 -5.28 -1.84 -17.15
N SER A 503 -6.22 -1.72 -16.20
CA SER A 503 -7.05 -0.51 -16.06
C SER A 503 -6.23 0.75 -15.75
N ILE A 504 -5.03 0.58 -15.22
CA ILE A 504 -4.12 1.65 -14.81
C ILE A 504 -3.13 1.94 -15.94
N TYR A 505 -2.40 0.92 -16.40
CA TYR A 505 -1.30 1.05 -17.36
C TYR A 505 -1.74 0.96 -18.82
N GLY A 506 -2.88 0.33 -19.11
CA GLY A 506 -3.33 0.04 -20.47
C GLY A 506 -2.53 -1.10 -21.12
N LYS A 507 -2.86 -1.38 -22.38
CA LYS A 507 -2.18 -2.40 -23.19
C LYS A 507 -1.08 -1.81 -24.06
N ALA A 508 -0.07 -2.61 -24.33
CA ALA A 508 0.94 -2.31 -25.34
C ALA A 508 0.32 -2.32 -26.74
N ALA A 509 0.79 -1.43 -27.62
CA ALA A 509 0.27 -1.29 -28.97
C ALA A 509 0.34 -2.62 -29.75
N GLY A 510 -0.81 -3.04 -30.32
CA GLY A 510 -0.91 -4.29 -31.07
C GLY A 510 -0.74 -5.58 -30.25
N SER A 511 -0.81 -5.52 -28.91
CA SER A 511 -0.60 -6.66 -28.03
C SER A 511 -1.74 -6.85 -27.03
N VAL A 512 -1.94 -8.08 -26.58
CA VAL A 512 -2.81 -8.41 -25.44
C VAL A 512 -2.14 -8.16 -24.08
N ALA A 513 -0.84 -7.87 -24.07
CA ALA A 513 -0.09 -7.59 -22.85
C ALA A 513 -0.31 -6.16 -22.35
N GLY A 514 -0.32 -5.98 -21.03
CA GLY A 514 -0.24 -4.66 -20.39
C GLY A 514 1.08 -3.95 -20.71
N ASN A 515 1.08 -2.61 -20.66
CA ASN A 515 2.31 -1.83 -20.75
C ASN A 515 3.25 -2.16 -19.58
N ASP A 516 4.54 -2.29 -19.87
CA ASP A 516 5.56 -2.73 -18.92
C ASP A 516 6.52 -1.59 -18.55
N ALA A 517 6.75 -1.39 -17.24
CA ALA A 517 7.64 -0.34 -16.74
C ALA A 517 9.09 -0.84 -16.53
N ARG A 518 9.37 -2.13 -16.72
CA ARG A 518 10.69 -2.74 -16.47
C ARG A 518 11.68 -2.38 -17.58
N ASP A 519 12.91 -2.03 -17.19
CA ASP A 519 13.99 -1.70 -18.11
C ASP A 519 15.36 -2.10 -17.56
N ASN A 520 16.24 -2.58 -18.44
CA ASN A 520 17.67 -2.71 -18.14
C ASN A 520 18.58 -2.27 -19.30
N THR A 521 18.07 -1.43 -20.20
CA THR A 521 18.84 -0.85 -21.29
C THR A 521 19.91 0.07 -20.73
N GLY A 522 21.16 -0.09 -21.18
CA GLY A 522 22.29 0.74 -20.75
C GLY A 522 22.84 0.43 -19.36
N VAL A 523 22.28 -0.54 -18.63
CA VAL A 523 22.74 -0.92 -17.29
C VAL A 523 24.00 -1.77 -17.39
N GLN A 524 25.06 -1.31 -16.72
CA GLN A 524 26.36 -1.96 -16.69
C GLN A 524 26.53 -2.80 -15.42
N TYR A 525 26.08 -4.05 -15.44
CA TYR A 525 26.17 -4.92 -14.27
C TYR A 525 27.63 -5.14 -13.87
N GLY A 526 27.94 -4.99 -12.58
CA GLY A 526 29.30 -5.14 -12.05
C GLY A 526 30.22 -3.94 -12.23
N LEU A 527 29.74 -2.76 -12.66
CA LEU A 527 30.59 -1.58 -12.88
C LEU A 527 31.42 -1.20 -11.64
N LYS A 528 30.80 -1.09 -10.45
CA LYS A 528 31.56 -0.80 -9.22
C LYS A 528 32.55 -1.92 -8.89
N ALA A 529 32.19 -3.18 -9.10
CA ALA A 529 33.08 -4.32 -8.90
C ALA A 529 34.30 -4.28 -9.84
N LEU A 530 34.13 -3.83 -11.07
CA LEU A 530 35.24 -3.58 -11.99
C LEU A 530 36.13 -2.47 -11.44
N LEU A 531 35.57 -1.31 -11.10
CA LEU A 531 36.33 -0.13 -10.67
C LEU A 531 37.14 -0.39 -9.39
N THR A 532 36.61 -1.18 -8.46
CA THR A 532 37.32 -1.60 -7.25
C THR A 532 38.31 -2.74 -7.49
N GLY A 533 38.23 -3.42 -8.65
CA GLY A 533 39.10 -4.54 -9.00
C GLY A 533 38.66 -5.90 -8.45
N ALA A 534 37.42 -6.02 -7.98
CA ALA A 534 36.84 -7.30 -7.60
C ALA A 534 36.64 -8.23 -8.82
N ILE A 535 36.39 -7.64 -10.00
CA ILE A 535 36.32 -8.35 -11.28
C ILE A 535 37.27 -7.73 -12.32
N THR A 536 37.69 -8.54 -13.28
CA THR A 536 38.52 -8.11 -14.41
C THR A 536 37.69 -7.44 -15.50
N GLY A 537 38.34 -6.74 -16.43
CA GLY A 537 37.68 -6.19 -17.62
C GLY A 537 36.99 -7.27 -18.44
N GLU A 538 37.60 -8.45 -18.57
CA GLU A 538 37.02 -9.56 -19.36
C GLU A 538 35.78 -10.17 -18.70
N GLU A 539 35.81 -10.32 -17.37
CA GLU A 539 34.64 -10.75 -16.59
C GLU A 539 33.50 -9.74 -16.72
N PHE A 540 33.80 -8.45 -16.65
CA PHE A 540 32.80 -7.37 -16.78
C PHE A 540 32.15 -7.32 -18.16
N VAL A 541 32.95 -7.35 -19.24
CA VAL A 541 32.41 -7.31 -20.61
C VAL A 541 31.60 -8.57 -20.91
N THR A 542 32.16 -9.75 -20.62
CA THR A 542 31.47 -11.03 -20.85
C THR A 542 30.16 -11.12 -20.09
N LEU A 543 30.12 -10.69 -18.82
CA LEU A 543 28.87 -10.64 -18.05
C LEU A 543 27.80 -9.80 -18.76
N ASN A 544 28.18 -8.61 -19.26
CA ASN A 544 27.23 -7.70 -19.88
C ASN A 544 26.77 -8.17 -21.27
N GLU A 545 27.59 -8.94 -22.00
CA GLU A 545 27.20 -9.63 -23.23
C GLU A 545 26.16 -10.72 -22.99
N ILE A 546 26.27 -11.45 -21.87
CA ILE A 546 25.44 -12.62 -21.61
C ILE A 546 24.27 -12.37 -20.66
N ALA A 547 24.21 -11.25 -19.94
CA ALA A 547 23.13 -10.98 -18.98
C ALA A 547 21.76 -10.89 -19.67
N GLY A 548 21.68 -10.18 -20.81
CA GLY A 548 20.46 -10.02 -21.58
C GLY A 548 19.33 -9.33 -20.82
N GLY A 549 18.10 -9.73 -21.11
CA GLY A 549 16.85 -9.14 -20.63
C GLY A 549 15.74 -10.17 -20.53
N VAL A 550 14.50 -9.69 -20.41
CA VAL A 550 13.29 -10.50 -20.47
C VAL A 550 12.26 -9.91 -21.44
N ASP A 551 11.45 -10.77 -22.05
CA ASP A 551 10.29 -10.34 -22.82
C ASP A 551 9.09 -9.99 -21.92
N ARG A 552 7.95 -9.62 -22.53
CA ARG A 552 6.70 -9.27 -21.83
C ARG A 552 6.05 -10.45 -21.08
N ASP A 553 6.49 -11.68 -21.35
CA ASP A 553 6.05 -12.89 -20.67
C ASP A 553 7.02 -13.26 -19.53
N THR A 554 8.09 -12.47 -19.36
CA THR A 554 9.21 -12.69 -18.44
C THR A 554 10.06 -13.90 -18.82
N ASN A 555 10.15 -14.25 -20.10
CA ASN A 555 11.13 -15.21 -20.60
C ASN A 555 12.46 -14.52 -20.87
N LEU A 556 13.57 -15.21 -20.56
CA LEU A 556 14.92 -14.68 -20.78
C LEU A 556 15.17 -14.49 -22.28
N THR A 557 15.78 -13.37 -22.65
CA THR A 557 16.19 -13.08 -24.01
C THR A 557 17.61 -12.52 -24.04
N ALA A 558 18.27 -12.60 -25.20
CA ALA A 558 19.58 -11.97 -25.38
C ALA A 558 19.49 -10.43 -25.42
N ALA A 559 18.36 -9.89 -25.88
CA ALA A 559 18.12 -8.46 -25.91
C ALA A 559 17.83 -7.92 -24.51
N ARG A 560 18.17 -6.65 -24.27
CA ARG A 560 17.81 -5.95 -23.03
C ARG A 560 16.30 -5.69 -22.97
N THR A 561 15.75 -5.71 -21.76
CA THR A 561 14.37 -5.33 -21.49
C THR A 561 14.20 -3.83 -21.71
N VAL A 562 13.17 -3.45 -22.46
CA VAL A 562 12.83 -2.06 -22.77
C VAL A 562 11.45 -1.75 -22.21
N ALA A 563 11.35 -0.72 -21.37
CA ALA A 563 10.07 -0.27 -20.83
C ALA A 563 9.21 0.42 -21.91
N ASP A 564 7.90 0.24 -21.79
CA ASP A 564 6.90 0.99 -22.56
C ASP A 564 6.76 2.40 -21.97
N ARG A 565 6.96 3.44 -22.81
CA ARG A 565 6.93 4.84 -22.36
C ARG A 565 5.66 5.22 -21.57
N PRO A 566 4.45 4.83 -21.99
CA PRO A 566 3.25 5.15 -21.22
C PRO A 566 3.28 4.60 -19.78
N ALA A 567 3.81 3.40 -19.54
CA ALA A 567 3.89 2.84 -18.20
C ALA A 567 4.78 3.65 -17.26
N LEU A 568 5.91 4.16 -17.78
CA LEU A 568 6.82 5.01 -17.01
C LEU A 568 6.12 6.30 -16.55
N ASP A 569 5.49 7.03 -17.47
CA ASP A 569 4.83 8.30 -17.13
C ASP A 569 3.68 8.08 -16.12
N ILE A 570 2.97 6.96 -16.21
CA ILE A 570 1.87 6.60 -15.31
C ILE A 570 2.40 6.24 -13.92
N ALA A 571 3.44 5.41 -13.83
CA ALA A 571 3.98 4.94 -12.56
C ALA A 571 4.43 6.11 -11.67
N TYR A 572 5.06 7.13 -12.26
CA TYR A 572 5.45 8.35 -11.54
C TYR A 572 4.26 9.25 -11.23
N ARG A 573 3.43 9.59 -12.24
CA ARG A 573 2.33 10.56 -12.08
C ARG A 573 1.28 10.10 -11.07
N ALA A 574 1.00 8.80 -11.02
CA ALA A 574 0.03 8.19 -10.11
C ALA A 574 0.56 7.99 -8.68
N GLY A 575 1.85 8.28 -8.42
CA GLY A 575 2.49 8.00 -7.13
C GLY A 575 2.71 6.51 -6.85
N ILE A 576 2.71 5.66 -7.89
CA ILE A 576 2.97 4.22 -7.77
C ILE A 576 4.46 3.99 -7.49
N VAL A 577 5.36 4.71 -8.17
CA VAL A 577 6.70 4.91 -7.62
C VAL A 577 6.55 5.84 -6.44
N THR A 578 6.89 5.37 -5.23
CA THR A 578 6.62 6.10 -4.00
C THR A 578 7.28 7.47 -4.03
N SER A 579 6.47 8.52 -3.93
CA SER A 579 6.91 9.91 -3.93
C SER A 579 7.22 10.38 -2.51
N GLY A 580 8.43 10.90 -2.30
CA GLY A 580 8.82 11.53 -1.05
C GLY A 580 7.93 12.72 -0.69
N LYS A 581 7.54 13.53 -1.69
CA LYS A 581 6.66 14.69 -1.46
C LYS A 581 5.27 14.33 -0.93
N GLN A 582 4.71 13.20 -1.38
CA GLN A 582 3.40 12.73 -0.89
C GLN A 582 3.56 12.01 0.45
N LEU A 583 4.57 11.16 0.58
CA LEU A 583 4.86 10.43 1.82
C LEU A 583 5.18 11.37 2.99
N ALA A 584 5.77 12.55 2.74
CA ALA A 584 6.04 13.58 3.73
C ALA A 584 4.80 14.08 4.50
N LYS A 585 3.58 13.74 4.05
CA LYS A 585 2.30 14.07 4.68
C LYS A 585 1.81 13.00 5.66
N THR A 586 2.57 11.92 5.86
CA THR A 586 2.23 10.80 6.73
C THR A 586 3.37 10.60 7.73
N ALA A 587 3.04 10.38 9.01
CA ALA A 587 4.04 10.01 10.02
C ALA A 587 4.53 8.57 9.80
N VAL A 588 5.84 8.32 9.88
CA VAL A 588 6.42 7.00 9.57
C VAL A 588 7.35 6.54 10.69
N ILE A 589 7.09 5.36 11.24
CA ILE A 589 8.07 4.61 12.04
C ILE A 589 8.43 3.36 11.25
N ASP A 590 9.70 3.26 10.84
CA ASP A 590 10.25 2.12 10.11
C ASP A 590 11.12 1.28 11.04
N MET A 591 10.62 0.11 11.42
CA MET A 591 11.35 -0.87 12.23
C MET A 591 12.14 -1.81 11.31
N ARG A 592 13.46 -1.68 11.33
CA ARG A 592 14.34 -2.41 10.41
C ARG A 592 15.10 -3.53 11.11
N GLY A 593 14.63 -4.75 10.91
CA GLY A 593 15.40 -5.97 11.18
C GLY A 593 16.38 -6.28 10.05
N TRP A 594 16.96 -7.49 10.09
CA TRP A 594 18.00 -7.89 9.14
C TRP A 594 17.75 -9.32 8.64
N ASP A 595 17.94 -9.51 7.33
CA ASP A 595 17.94 -10.81 6.66
C ASP A 595 18.79 -10.80 5.38
N ASP A 596 19.87 -10.03 5.32
CA ASP A 596 20.60 -9.77 4.06
C ASP A 596 21.38 -11.00 3.50
N THR A 597 21.49 -12.10 4.23
CA THR A 597 22.19 -13.33 3.77
C THR A 597 21.57 -14.62 4.31
N ALA A 598 21.73 -15.71 3.55
CA ALA A 598 21.38 -17.08 3.95
C ALA A 598 22.57 -17.85 4.56
N LEU A 599 23.73 -17.22 4.71
CA LEU A 599 24.97 -17.86 5.17
C LEU A 599 25.24 -17.63 6.66
N LEU A 600 24.63 -16.62 7.26
CA LEU A 600 24.85 -16.24 8.65
C LEU A 600 23.56 -16.34 9.46
N THR A 601 23.65 -16.96 10.63
CA THR A 601 22.57 -16.98 11.61
C THR A 601 22.62 -15.69 12.43
N GLN A 602 21.58 -14.88 12.34
CA GLN A 602 21.46 -13.67 13.14
C GLN A 602 21.35 -14.00 14.63
N PRO A 603 21.99 -13.24 15.54
CA PRO A 603 21.81 -13.41 16.97
C PRO A 603 20.33 -13.43 17.38
N GLY A 604 19.96 -14.39 18.23
CA GLY A 604 18.58 -14.57 18.71
C GLY A 604 17.64 -15.30 17.75
N THR A 605 18.14 -15.84 16.63
CA THR A 605 17.38 -16.70 15.72
C THR A 605 17.91 -18.14 15.74
N ALA A 606 17.07 -19.11 15.34
CA ALA A 606 17.43 -20.52 15.35
C ALA A 606 18.24 -20.95 14.11
N ALA A 607 18.13 -20.23 13.00
CA ALA A 607 18.76 -20.54 11.73
C ALA A 607 18.93 -19.28 10.87
N ALA A 608 19.81 -19.36 9.88
CA ALA A 608 19.94 -18.33 8.86
C ALA A 608 18.63 -18.14 8.06
N PRO A 609 18.38 -16.93 7.53
CA PRO A 609 17.26 -16.68 6.61
C PRO A 609 17.24 -17.65 5.42
N GLY A 610 16.06 -18.22 5.12
CA GLY A 610 15.91 -19.13 3.98
C GLY A 610 15.96 -18.43 2.62
N ASN A 611 15.36 -17.24 2.52
CA ASN A 611 15.36 -16.40 1.30
C ASN A 611 15.66 -14.95 1.71
N PRO A 612 16.94 -14.55 1.77
CA PRO A 612 17.33 -13.21 2.19
C PRO A 612 16.90 -12.17 1.15
N ILE A 613 15.93 -11.30 1.50
CA ILE A 613 15.38 -10.31 0.56
C ILE A 613 15.08 -8.93 1.17
N HIS A 614 14.94 -8.80 2.50
CA HIS A 614 14.50 -7.56 3.16
C HIS A 614 15.67 -6.66 3.57
N PHE A 615 16.55 -6.39 2.60
CA PHE A 615 17.81 -5.68 2.81
C PHE A 615 17.67 -4.35 3.55
N VAL A 616 18.58 -4.08 4.49
CA VAL A 616 18.58 -2.88 5.34
C VAL A 616 18.55 -1.57 4.54
N TRP A 617 19.21 -1.54 3.39
CA TRP A 617 19.31 -0.34 2.55
C TRP A 617 17.95 0.19 2.08
N ARG A 618 16.90 -0.65 2.02
CA ARG A 618 15.55 -0.25 1.57
C ARG A 618 14.94 0.85 2.44
N SER A 619 15.19 0.86 3.75
CA SER A 619 14.75 1.95 4.64
C SER A 619 15.41 3.28 4.26
N PHE A 620 16.70 3.24 3.95
CA PHE A 620 17.45 4.42 3.51
C PHE A 620 17.07 4.88 2.10
N SER A 621 16.62 3.98 1.23
CA SER A 621 16.05 4.36 -0.07
C SER A 621 14.76 5.17 0.06
N ILE A 622 13.92 4.85 1.05
CA ILE A 622 12.71 5.64 1.36
C ILE A 622 13.11 7.02 1.89
N ARG A 623 14.09 7.06 2.79
CA ARG A 623 14.64 8.32 3.34
C ARG A 623 15.21 9.23 2.25
N GLU A 624 16.04 8.69 1.37
CA GLU A 624 16.64 9.44 0.26
C GLU A 624 15.56 10.08 -0.62
N ARG A 625 14.44 9.40 -0.88
CA ARG A 625 13.32 9.98 -1.64
C ARG A 625 12.67 11.15 -0.91
N LEU A 626 12.49 11.07 0.42
CA LEU A 626 12.00 12.19 1.23
C LEU A 626 12.96 13.38 1.14
N ASP A 627 14.25 13.14 1.35
CA ASP A 627 15.27 14.20 1.33
C ASP A 627 15.38 14.87 -0.03
N VAL A 628 15.38 14.09 -1.13
CA VAL A 628 15.52 14.63 -2.49
C VAL A 628 14.23 15.31 -2.99
N GLU A 629 13.05 14.74 -2.74
CA GLU A 629 11.79 15.25 -3.32
C GLU A 629 11.04 16.24 -2.42
N TYR A 630 11.19 16.14 -1.10
CA TYR A 630 10.56 17.04 -0.14
C TYR A 630 11.55 18.04 0.47
N GLY A 631 12.79 17.62 0.71
CA GLY A 631 13.86 18.46 1.29
C GLY A 631 14.23 18.11 2.73
N ASP A 632 13.49 17.21 3.37
CA ASP A 632 13.78 16.63 4.69
C ASP A 632 13.00 15.32 4.90
N HIS A 633 13.41 14.54 5.90
CA HIS A 633 12.75 13.32 6.35
C HIS A 633 12.16 13.44 7.77
N GLY A 634 11.78 14.64 8.21
CA GLY A 634 11.32 14.91 9.57
C GLY A 634 10.08 14.09 9.96
N ASN A 635 9.29 13.65 8.99
CA ASN A 635 8.12 12.79 9.18
C ASN A 635 8.43 11.29 9.38
N GLN A 636 9.68 10.86 9.19
CA GLN A 636 10.06 9.45 9.33
C GLN A 636 11.09 9.27 10.46
N VAL A 637 11.07 8.12 11.12
CA VAL A 637 12.18 7.62 11.94
C VAL A 637 12.49 6.16 11.60
N ILE A 638 13.76 5.77 11.71
CA ILE A 638 14.25 4.42 11.46
C ILE A 638 14.76 3.82 12.77
N TRP A 639 14.13 2.73 13.21
CA TRP A 639 14.49 1.97 14.40
C TRP A 639 15.10 0.63 13.97
N ARG A 640 16.43 0.59 13.91
CA ARG A 640 17.16 -0.61 13.45
C ARG A 640 17.37 -1.60 14.61
N PHE A 641 17.40 -2.90 14.34
CA PHE A 641 17.73 -3.90 15.35
C PHE A 641 18.47 -5.11 14.77
N GLY A 642 19.61 -5.46 15.37
CA GLY A 642 20.51 -6.51 14.87
C GLY A 642 20.22 -7.92 15.39
N ARG A 643 19.12 -8.11 16.15
CA ARG A 643 18.79 -9.38 16.82
C ARG A 643 17.30 -9.72 16.71
N GLY A 644 16.98 -11.01 16.62
CA GLY A 644 15.59 -11.52 16.72
C GLY A 644 14.84 -11.62 15.40
N GLY A 645 15.51 -11.48 14.26
CA GLY A 645 14.94 -11.65 12.93
C GLY A 645 14.52 -10.35 12.27
N LEU A 646 13.44 -10.47 11.51
CA LEU A 646 12.83 -9.43 10.70
C LEU A 646 11.83 -8.55 11.48
N LEU A 647 11.23 -9.09 12.53
CA LEU A 647 10.22 -8.44 13.35
C LEU A 647 10.70 -8.35 14.79
N SER A 648 10.37 -7.26 15.47
CA SER A 648 10.77 -7.06 16.87
C SER A 648 9.55 -7.04 17.78
N PRO A 649 9.35 -8.07 18.63
CA PRO A 649 8.30 -8.05 19.65
C PRO A 649 8.59 -7.01 20.75
N VAL A 650 9.84 -6.53 20.85
CA VAL A 650 10.25 -5.48 21.80
C VAL A 650 9.88 -4.10 21.28
N LEU A 651 10.17 -3.82 20.00
CA LEU A 651 9.94 -2.48 19.41
C LEU A 651 8.52 -2.27 18.91
N ALA A 652 7.79 -3.32 18.52
CA ALA A 652 6.43 -3.15 17.98
C ALA A 652 5.45 -2.48 18.96
N PRO A 653 5.43 -2.82 20.26
CA PRO A 653 4.62 -2.09 21.25
C PRO A 653 5.02 -0.61 21.38
N ASP A 654 6.32 -0.33 21.42
CA ASP A 654 6.87 1.04 21.52
C ASP A 654 6.53 1.87 20.28
N ALA A 655 6.60 1.27 19.09
CA ALA A 655 6.29 1.92 17.82
C ALA A 655 4.81 2.28 17.76
N PHE A 656 3.93 1.35 18.17
CA PHE A 656 2.50 1.61 18.27
C PHE A 656 2.19 2.76 19.25
N ALA A 657 2.74 2.72 20.46
CA ALA A 657 2.51 3.76 21.47
C ALA A 657 3.06 5.14 21.05
N THR A 658 4.24 5.16 20.42
CA THR A 658 4.86 6.39 19.90
C THR A 658 4.03 6.97 18.75
N MET A 659 3.57 6.13 17.82
CA MET A 659 2.70 6.57 16.73
C MET A 659 1.35 7.08 17.24
N ASP A 660 0.73 6.41 18.21
CA ASP A 660 -0.52 6.89 18.84
C ASP A 660 -0.37 8.30 19.42
N THR A 661 0.75 8.55 20.12
CA THR A 661 1.08 9.86 20.69
C THR A 661 1.29 10.90 19.59
N TRP A 662 2.00 10.53 18.53
CA TRP A 662 2.25 11.40 17.38
C TRP A 662 0.94 11.80 16.69
N LEU A 663 0.09 10.83 16.36
CA LEU A 663 -1.17 11.08 15.66
C LEU A 663 -2.20 11.80 16.54
N THR A 664 -2.20 11.54 17.86
CA THR A 664 -3.03 12.29 18.80
C THR A 664 -2.64 13.76 18.83
N SER A 665 -1.34 14.06 18.87
CA SER A 665 -0.82 15.43 18.83
C SER A 665 -1.11 16.10 17.47
N LEU A 666 -0.96 15.35 16.37
CA LEU A 666 -1.26 15.81 15.02
C LEU A 666 -2.74 16.23 14.88
N LYS A 667 -3.67 15.44 15.44
CA LYS A 667 -5.09 15.75 15.37
C LYS A 667 -5.53 16.85 16.34
N ALA A 668 -4.69 17.23 17.31
CA ALA A 668 -4.92 18.40 18.15
C ALA A 668 -4.50 19.71 17.47
N ASP A 669 -3.69 19.65 16.40
CA ASP A 669 -3.21 20.83 15.67
C ASP A 669 -4.29 21.38 14.71
N VAL A 670 -4.97 22.43 15.18
CA VAL A 670 -5.98 23.19 14.44
C VAL A 670 -5.43 24.37 13.62
N SER A 671 -4.10 24.51 13.50
CA SER A 671 -3.47 25.61 12.75
C SER A 671 -3.74 25.53 11.25
N SER A 672 -3.40 26.59 10.52
CA SER A 672 -3.46 26.64 9.04
C SER A 672 -2.20 26.08 8.37
N ALA A 673 -1.26 25.49 9.13
CA ALA A 673 -0.06 24.89 8.58
C ALA A 673 -0.39 23.76 7.60
N THR A 674 0.50 23.52 6.63
CA THR A 674 0.34 22.39 5.71
C THR A 674 0.37 21.06 6.49
N VAL A 675 -0.33 20.03 6.00
CA VAL A 675 -0.33 18.69 6.63
C VAL A 675 1.09 18.21 6.93
N ALA A 676 1.99 18.41 5.97
CA ALA A 676 3.39 18.05 6.09
C ALA A 676 4.06 18.76 7.29
N GLN A 677 3.84 20.06 7.48
CA GLN A 677 4.37 20.82 8.63
C GLN A 677 3.75 20.37 9.95
N LYS A 678 2.44 20.07 9.96
CA LYS A 678 1.77 19.54 11.16
C LYS A 678 2.33 18.20 11.60
N VAL A 679 2.57 17.28 10.65
CA VAL A 679 3.21 15.98 10.94
C VAL A 679 4.57 16.18 11.61
N ARG A 680 5.42 17.07 11.10
CA ARG A 680 6.71 17.42 11.73
C ARG A 680 6.54 17.99 13.13
N SER A 681 5.64 18.96 13.29
CA SER A 681 5.45 19.69 14.55
C SER A 681 4.84 18.81 15.65
N ALA A 682 4.05 17.81 15.26
CA ALA A 682 3.43 16.85 16.16
C ALA A 682 4.35 15.69 16.60
N LYS A 683 5.57 15.61 16.05
CA LYS A 683 6.49 14.50 16.30
C LYS A 683 6.90 14.44 17.78
N PRO A 684 6.64 13.33 18.49
CA PRO A 684 6.98 13.22 19.91
C PRO A 684 8.49 13.04 20.08
N ALA A 685 9.03 13.43 21.25
CA ALA A 685 10.45 13.30 21.57
C ALA A 685 10.96 11.84 21.53
N ALA A 686 10.08 10.85 21.73
CA ALA A 686 10.42 9.43 21.64
C ALA A 686 10.60 8.94 20.19
N ALA A 687 10.14 9.71 19.19
CA ALA A 687 10.33 9.40 17.78
C ALA A 687 11.65 10.01 17.30
N PHE A 688 12.75 9.27 17.43
CA PHE A 688 14.05 9.59 16.84
C PHE A 688 14.70 8.32 16.26
N ASP A 689 15.69 8.50 15.41
CA ASP A 689 16.45 7.38 14.83
C ASP A 689 17.35 6.74 15.89
N PHE A 690 17.37 5.41 15.95
CA PHE A 690 18.31 4.67 16.77
C PHE A 690 18.52 3.26 16.21
N CYS A 691 19.52 2.57 16.73
CA CYS A 691 19.66 1.12 16.58
C CYS A 691 19.77 0.40 17.93
N LEU A 692 19.34 -0.86 17.94
CA LEU A 692 19.64 -1.85 18.97
C LEU A 692 20.68 -2.82 18.39
N LEU A 693 21.89 -2.80 18.95
CA LEU A 693 23.01 -3.61 18.45
C LEU A 693 22.74 -5.10 18.58
N SER A 694 23.31 -5.90 17.68
CA SER A 694 23.22 -7.37 17.69
C SER A 694 23.84 -7.98 18.94
N SER A 695 24.78 -7.27 19.58
CA SER A 695 25.43 -7.63 20.84
C SER A 695 24.56 -7.36 22.07
N ASP A 696 23.54 -6.49 21.97
CA ASP A 696 22.61 -6.22 23.08
C ASP A 696 21.56 -7.34 23.14
N ALA A 697 21.82 -8.32 24.00
CA ALA A 697 20.92 -9.45 24.19
C ALA A 697 19.55 -9.05 24.78
N ALA A 698 19.50 -7.97 25.56
CA ALA A 698 18.28 -7.48 26.21
C ALA A 698 17.44 -6.58 25.30
N GLN A 699 18.04 -6.04 24.22
CA GLN A 699 17.39 -5.14 23.27
C GLN A 699 16.82 -3.87 23.93
N THR A 700 17.58 -3.26 24.84
CA THR A 700 17.14 -2.10 25.64
C THR A 700 17.96 -0.85 25.38
N THR A 701 19.18 -0.97 24.86
CA THR A 701 20.10 0.17 24.70
C THR A 701 19.91 0.83 23.34
N LYS A 702 19.29 2.02 23.33
CA LYS A 702 19.10 2.82 22.10
C LYS A 702 20.39 3.57 21.76
N VAL A 703 21.09 3.15 20.71
CA VAL A 703 22.28 3.81 20.17
C VAL A 703 21.88 4.79 19.07
N THR A 704 22.28 6.05 19.18
CA THR A 704 21.98 7.11 18.20
C THR A 704 23.15 7.47 17.30
N ASP A 705 24.36 7.01 17.62
CA ASP A 705 25.54 7.18 16.77
C ASP A 705 25.43 6.25 15.56
N THR A 706 25.26 6.84 14.38
CA THR A 706 25.11 6.09 13.13
C THR A 706 26.36 5.29 12.77
N ALA A 707 27.56 5.78 13.10
CA ALA A 707 28.79 5.06 12.81
C ALA A 707 28.90 3.77 13.64
N VAL A 708 28.43 3.80 14.89
CA VAL A 708 28.34 2.61 15.74
C VAL A 708 27.31 1.62 15.17
N CYS A 709 26.15 2.10 14.75
CA CYS A 709 25.15 1.26 14.11
C CYS A 709 25.65 0.63 12.80
N ASP A 710 26.41 1.37 11.98
CA ASP A 710 26.90 0.89 10.68
C ASP A 710 28.12 -0.04 10.80
N ALA A 711 28.78 -0.06 11.96
CA ALA A 711 29.85 -1.00 12.28
C ALA A 711 29.31 -2.41 12.65
N ASP A 712 28.04 -2.51 13.05
CA ASP A 712 27.40 -3.78 13.35
C ASP A 712 27.03 -4.52 12.04
N PRO A 713 27.53 -5.76 11.84
CA PRO A 713 27.33 -6.50 10.59
C PRO A 713 25.86 -6.84 10.30
N PHE A 714 24.99 -6.86 11.31
CA PHE A 714 23.55 -7.11 11.17
C PHE A 714 22.72 -5.83 11.08
N LEU A 715 23.37 -4.66 10.98
CA LEU A 715 22.71 -3.36 10.85
C LEU A 715 23.27 -2.51 9.70
N LYS A 716 24.43 -2.89 9.19
CA LYS A 716 25.07 -2.26 8.04
C LYS A 716 24.23 -2.44 6.78
N ALA A 717 23.93 -1.34 6.10
CA ALA A 717 23.27 -1.37 4.81
C ALA A 717 24.16 -2.00 3.73
N SER A 718 23.61 -2.96 3.00
CA SER A 718 24.14 -3.45 1.72
C SER A 718 23.67 -2.56 0.55
N SER A 719 23.67 -3.06 -0.68
CA SER A 719 23.13 -2.37 -1.84
C SER A 719 22.41 -3.36 -2.78
N SER A 720 22.06 -2.91 -3.98
CA SER A 720 21.43 -3.73 -5.02
C SER A 720 22.33 -3.87 -6.25
N PRO A 721 22.00 -4.77 -7.21
CA PRO A 721 22.70 -4.84 -8.49
C PRO A 721 22.65 -3.52 -9.27
N ARG A 722 21.54 -2.78 -9.15
CA ARG A 722 21.35 -1.50 -9.84
C ARG A 722 22.25 -0.41 -9.25
N GLN A 723 22.40 -0.39 -7.93
CA GLN A 723 23.36 0.49 -7.26
C GLN A 723 24.81 0.07 -7.54
N ALA A 724 25.10 -1.23 -7.64
CA ALA A 724 26.41 -1.75 -8.07
C ALA A 724 26.76 -1.36 -9.52
N ALA A 725 25.74 -1.14 -10.36
CA ALA A 725 25.86 -0.61 -11.73
C ALA A 725 25.96 0.93 -11.82
N GLY A 726 26.04 1.64 -10.68
CA GLY A 726 26.18 3.09 -10.61
C GLY A 726 24.89 3.87 -10.29
N GLY A 727 23.76 3.17 -10.10
CA GLY A 727 22.49 3.79 -9.71
C GLY A 727 22.53 4.45 -8.32
N LYS A 728 21.56 5.33 -8.09
CA LYS A 728 21.39 6.09 -6.83
C LYS A 728 20.76 5.22 -5.72
N LEU A 729 20.98 5.61 -4.46
CA LEU A 729 20.38 4.98 -3.27
C LEU A 729 18.84 4.98 -3.29
N SER A 730 18.21 6.01 -3.87
CA SER A 730 16.75 6.11 -3.97
C SER A 730 16.11 4.97 -4.78
N GLU A 731 16.86 4.35 -5.70
CA GLU A 731 16.43 3.32 -6.66
C GLU A 731 15.05 3.63 -7.30
N ASN A 732 14.77 4.89 -7.61
CA ASN A 732 13.49 5.33 -8.19
C ASN A 732 13.60 5.70 -9.68
N VAL A 733 14.64 5.25 -10.36
CA VAL A 733 14.83 5.39 -11.82
C VAL A 733 14.45 4.07 -12.48
N LEU A 734 13.23 3.98 -13.01
CA LEU A 734 12.74 2.78 -13.71
C LEU A 734 13.48 2.57 -15.04
N LYS A 735 13.68 3.66 -15.80
CA LYS A 735 14.47 3.71 -17.04
C LYS A 735 15.42 4.91 -17.00
N CYS A 736 16.70 4.68 -17.22
CA CYS A 736 17.71 5.73 -17.28
C CYS A 736 17.72 6.44 -18.65
N ASP A 737 18.18 7.69 -18.67
CA ASP A 737 18.67 8.34 -19.88
C ASP A 737 20.00 7.70 -20.29
N LEU A 738 20.36 7.74 -21.58
CA LEU A 738 21.55 7.08 -22.10
C LEU A 738 22.59 8.10 -22.58
N ARG A 739 23.86 7.79 -22.34
CA ARG A 739 25.01 8.52 -22.83
C ARG A 739 26.01 7.58 -23.50
N ALA A 740 26.83 8.14 -24.39
CA ALA A 740 27.89 7.38 -25.03
C ALA A 740 28.86 6.77 -24.01
N ILE A 741 29.41 5.60 -24.32
CA ILE A 741 30.45 4.97 -23.51
C ILE A 741 31.68 5.87 -23.50
N ASN A 742 32.17 6.19 -22.30
CA ASN A 742 33.41 6.94 -22.10
C ASN A 742 34.48 6.02 -21.51
N ALA A 743 35.48 5.66 -22.32
CA ALA A 743 36.53 4.73 -21.92
C ALA A 743 37.32 5.18 -20.68
N VAL A 744 37.44 6.50 -20.44
CA VAL A 744 38.15 7.08 -19.30
C VAL A 744 37.49 6.67 -17.97
N GLU A 745 36.17 6.47 -17.96
CA GLU A 745 35.42 6.14 -16.75
C GLU A 745 35.72 4.74 -16.21
N TYR A 746 36.31 3.85 -17.02
CA TYR A 746 36.73 2.51 -16.58
C TYR A 746 38.12 2.50 -15.92
N GLY A 747 38.79 3.65 -15.82
CA GLY A 747 40.08 3.77 -15.12
C GLY A 747 41.19 2.88 -15.70
N GLY A 748 41.18 2.65 -17.02
CA GLY A 748 42.17 1.80 -17.70
C GLY A 748 41.98 0.29 -17.50
N ARG A 749 40.89 -0.15 -16.88
CA ARG A 749 40.61 -1.58 -16.61
C ARG A 749 39.96 -2.34 -17.78
N VAL A 750 39.62 -1.62 -18.85
CA VAL A 750 38.96 -2.14 -20.04
C VAL A 750 39.76 -1.67 -21.25
N ASP A 751 40.19 -2.61 -22.09
CA ASP A 751 40.99 -2.31 -23.29
C ASP A 751 40.14 -1.88 -24.50
N ALA A 752 40.77 -1.45 -25.59
CA ALA A 752 40.07 -0.97 -26.78
C ALA A 752 39.18 -2.03 -27.45
N GLY A 753 39.57 -3.30 -27.42
CA GLY A 753 38.77 -4.41 -27.95
C GLY A 753 37.53 -4.66 -27.09
N GLN A 754 37.70 -4.61 -25.77
CA GLN A 754 36.62 -4.71 -24.80
C GLN A 754 35.66 -3.53 -24.87
N ILE A 755 36.14 -2.30 -25.11
CA ILE A 755 35.28 -1.13 -25.38
C ILE A 755 34.43 -1.37 -26.64
N THR A 756 35.02 -1.91 -27.71
CA THR A 756 34.28 -2.23 -28.95
C THR A 756 33.17 -3.25 -28.69
N ARG A 757 33.46 -4.28 -27.89
CA ARG A 757 32.45 -5.27 -27.46
C ARG A 757 31.33 -4.63 -26.64
N LEU A 758 31.67 -3.76 -25.68
CA LEU A 758 30.67 -3.02 -24.89
C LEU A 758 29.79 -2.11 -25.77
N GLN A 759 30.35 -1.47 -26.79
CA GLN A 759 29.57 -0.70 -27.77
C GLN A 759 28.59 -1.59 -28.55
N GLY A 760 28.97 -2.85 -28.82
CA GLY A 760 28.06 -3.85 -29.40
C GLY A 760 26.92 -4.26 -28.46
N VAL A 761 27.19 -4.36 -27.15
CA VAL A 761 26.16 -4.64 -26.12
C VAL A 761 25.23 -3.43 -25.91
N PHE A 762 25.79 -2.22 -25.97
CA PHE A 762 25.11 -0.96 -25.67
C PHE A 762 25.12 -0.02 -26.87
N PRO A 763 24.47 -0.37 -27.99
CA PRO A 763 24.50 0.45 -29.21
C PRO A 763 23.87 1.84 -29.02
N GLY A 764 22.92 1.97 -28.07
CA GLY A 764 22.31 3.24 -27.68
C GLY A 764 23.04 3.99 -26.56
N GLY A 765 24.14 3.44 -26.05
CA GLY A 765 24.86 3.96 -24.89
C GLY A 765 24.49 3.32 -23.55
N VAL A 766 25.13 3.80 -22.49
CA VAL A 766 25.00 3.33 -21.11
C VAL A 766 24.26 4.35 -20.25
N CYS A 767 23.71 3.93 -19.12
CA CYS A 767 22.94 4.80 -18.23
C CYS A 767 23.73 6.06 -17.80
N ASP A 768 23.10 7.21 -17.95
CA ASP A 768 23.49 8.46 -17.32
C ASP A 768 22.73 8.61 -16.00
N TRP A 769 23.32 8.09 -14.92
CA TRP A 769 22.74 8.16 -13.58
C TRP A 769 22.71 9.57 -12.99
N THR A 770 23.31 10.58 -13.65
CA THR A 770 23.24 11.97 -13.17
C THR A 770 21.89 12.61 -13.46
N LYS A 771 21.20 12.14 -14.52
CA LYS A 771 19.90 12.64 -14.94
C LYS A 771 18.73 11.98 -14.19
N PRO A 772 17.55 12.61 -14.17
CA PRO A 772 16.31 11.95 -13.79
C PRO A 772 15.98 10.79 -14.74
N GLY A 773 15.17 9.85 -14.27
CA GLY A 773 14.64 8.77 -15.10
C GLY A 773 13.71 9.27 -16.21
N ILE A 774 13.61 8.50 -17.28
CA ILE A 774 12.67 8.79 -18.37
C ILE A 774 11.23 8.76 -17.83
N GLY A 775 10.50 9.86 -18.00
CA GLY A 775 9.14 10.04 -17.49
C GLY A 775 9.05 10.37 -16.00
N GLN A 776 10.19 10.46 -15.29
CA GLN A 776 10.23 10.83 -13.87
C GLN A 776 9.73 12.25 -13.68
N GLN A 777 8.70 12.39 -12.86
CA GLN A 777 8.03 13.66 -12.56
C GLN A 777 7.37 13.58 -11.18
N ALA A 778 6.94 14.73 -10.65
CA ALA A 778 6.22 14.78 -9.40
C ALA A 778 4.85 14.07 -9.53
N ALA A 779 4.46 13.32 -8.49
CA ALA A 779 3.16 12.67 -8.43
C ALA A 779 2.02 13.70 -8.33
N VAL A 780 0.93 13.47 -9.09
CA VAL A 780 -0.27 14.31 -9.18
C VAL A 780 -1.46 13.61 -8.51
N SER A 781 -1.18 12.93 -7.41
CA SER A 781 -2.09 12.10 -6.63
C SER A 781 -3.21 12.90 -5.92
N PRO A 782 -4.46 12.37 -5.83
CA PRO A 782 -4.91 11.09 -6.40
C PRO A 782 -5.39 11.24 -7.86
N LEU A 783 -5.23 10.17 -8.63
CA LEU A 783 -5.82 10.04 -9.96
C LEU A 783 -7.02 9.08 -9.94
N SER A 784 -8.03 9.36 -10.77
CA SER A 784 -9.08 8.40 -11.12
C SER A 784 -8.85 7.81 -12.51
N PHE A 785 -8.97 6.50 -12.61
CA PHE A 785 -8.85 5.68 -13.81
C PHE A 785 -10.22 5.25 -14.33
N ALA A 786 -11.31 5.86 -13.85
CA ALA A 786 -12.66 5.63 -14.36
C ALA A 786 -12.79 5.95 -15.86
N ALA A 787 -12.01 6.92 -16.36
CA ALA A 787 -11.93 7.27 -17.78
C ALA A 787 -10.96 6.38 -18.59
N GLY A 788 -10.29 5.42 -17.94
CA GLY A 788 -9.34 4.50 -18.55
C GLY A 788 -7.88 4.70 -18.11
N PRO A 789 -6.96 3.97 -18.77
CA PRO A 789 -5.53 4.00 -18.45
C PRO A 789 -4.91 5.39 -18.46
N GLY A 790 -3.89 5.57 -17.65
CA GLY A 790 -3.26 6.85 -17.42
C GLY A 790 -3.88 7.62 -16.27
N GLY A 791 -5.21 7.63 -16.19
CA GLY A 791 -5.94 8.31 -15.14
C GLY A 791 -5.87 9.85 -15.22
N LEU A 792 -6.89 10.49 -14.66
CA LEU A 792 -7.05 11.94 -14.59
C LEU A 792 -7.03 12.39 -13.13
N PRO A 793 -6.48 13.58 -12.82
CA PRO A 793 -6.60 14.16 -11.49
C PRO A 793 -8.07 14.22 -11.08
N LEU A 794 -8.35 13.89 -9.82
CA LEU A 794 -9.69 14.06 -9.30
C LEU A 794 -10.14 15.52 -9.44
N PRO A 795 -11.41 15.78 -9.80
CA PRO A 795 -11.94 17.14 -9.80
C PRO A 795 -11.98 17.71 -8.38
N ALA A 796 -12.23 19.00 -8.28
CA ALA A 796 -12.56 19.63 -7.00
C ALA A 796 -13.72 18.87 -6.33
N ALA A 797 -13.62 18.67 -5.02
CA ALA A 797 -14.66 17.99 -4.26
C ALA A 797 -16.02 18.68 -4.48
N PRO A 798 -17.12 17.93 -4.69
CA PRO A 798 -18.45 18.53 -4.72
C PRO A 798 -18.74 19.24 -3.39
N VAL A 799 -19.28 20.45 -3.48
CA VAL A 799 -19.66 21.27 -2.34
C VAL A 799 -21.16 21.57 -2.39
N SER A 800 -21.74 21.84 -1.22
CA SER A 800 -23.12 22.25 -1.11
C SER A 800 -23.38 23.56 -1.86
N LYS A 801 -24.55 23.67 -2.49
CA LYS A 801 -25.00 24.85 -3.25
C LYS A 801 -26.35 25.32 -2.73
N ALA A 802 -26.53 26.63 -2.61
CA ALA A 802 -27.85 27.21 -2.41
C ALA A 802 -28.77 26.85 -3.59
N LYS A 803 -30.04 26.55 -3.29
CA LYS A 803 -31.08 26.17 -4.26
C LYS A 803 -31.98 27.33 -4.61
#